data_AF-A0A5S9IN06-F1
#
_entry.id   AF-A0A5S9IN06-F1
#
_cell.length_a   1.000
_cell.length_b   1.000
_cell.length_c   1.000
_cell.angle_alpha   90.00
_cell.angle_beta   90.00
_cell.angle_gamma   90.00
#
_symmetry.space_group_name_H-M   'P 1'
#
loop_
_entity.id
_entity.type
_entity.pdbx_description
1 polymer ?
#
loop_
_entity_poly.entity_id
_entity_poly.type
_entity_poly.pdbx_seq_one_letter_code
_entity_poly.pdbx_strand_id
1 'polypeptide(L)'
;MKNLLLIFVVMLSSLVFCQSEFEQTYFQGKWKPSNEAIKNTYALDEIGDFGTFVIDEEGKKIRIPDLLYSVKLGKGSSNLGIRAIPVKDHEHDFEIVVDEEGFVRFDYNKQYSDFKWGNGSQLIDEHLQSIMFDGQKNEELFALIGYTHPESQDNEYLTEGRISHMGVYIGDGETRHSPYDYDPTWGAIEYPVNVYTVSLRGVSQRALNANFRITTRLLNETNEGPRFPEDYTFDWFRTHNLEELLAFYRGWIDPTYVRRDLNERLMRAGVAGVDLDTPYQHIISTEQFLQTYCSEHMTIIVNIAINLPQTKKGYQEIWGEEEGARLFTLANELWVKMTGENIPQEIVSSFDNPLWKRRLGFSNDILINNPKIRETAFAFAWKPQTTADLLGDFVGQYASFDKVSVVRSVMSILSFAPEIQKRTGVSAEKYMELSLLFIDKMFKHHFRLFSAQQDLRSKSKEAQQAVSQQYFAQLKGIFANMLQEQPEVLFLINQKLDETQQSAFSLIENQVSYESFNENSKTITEILRLKIEDKYALSLGKIAWIQFLVDSHKKNIVVIKPDGSKSLESLMNIARNAEVKLEKVVDQAAAGSKFVKFYSPPAIAHRIVNNLHLDLTDPDILIQAVATVFDHSEVEINEEYDVTTDNTFEMARKMREFENDTPTFGENNR
;
A
#
# COMPACT_ATOMS: atom_id res chain seq x y z
N MET A 1 -21.63 42.66 38.77
CA MET A 1 -21.33 43.22 37.43
C MET A 1 -19.84 43.25 37.07
N LYS A 2 -18.91 43.58 37.98
CA LYS A 2 -17.45 43.57 37.66
C LYS A 2 -16.84 42.18 37.36
N ASN A 3 -17.45 41.08 37.85
CA ASN A 3 -16.96 39.71 37.58
C ASN A 3 -17.48 39.08 36.28
N LEU A 4 -18.54 39.63 35.65
CA LEU A 4 -19.00 39.15 34.34
C LEU A 4 -18.16 39.74 33.19
N LEU A 5 -17.63 40.95 33.38
CA LEU A 5 -16.80 41.62 32.37
C LEU A 5 -15.41 40.95 32.23
N LEU A 6 -14.88 40.38 33.32
CA LEU A 6 -13.59 39.66 33.29
C LEU A 6 -13.69 38.30 32.59
N ILE A 7 -14.83 37.61 32.72
CA ILE A 7 -15.09 36.35 32.01
C ILE A 7 -15.34 36.61 30.51
N PHE A 8 -15.98 37.73 30.17
CA PHE A 8 -16.19 38.11 28.76
C PHE A 8 -14.88 38.59 28.08
N VAL A 9 -13.98 39.26 28.81
CA VAL A 9 -12.66 39.67 28.28
C VAL A 9 -11.69 38.49 28.17
N VAL A 10 -11.77 37.48 29.06
CA VAL A 10 -10.98 36.24 28.94
C VAL A 10 -11.53 35.32 27.84
N MET A 11 -12.84 35.32 27.56
CA MET A 11 -13.41 34.62 26.41
C MET A 11 -13.17 35.34 25.08
N LEU A 12 -13.14 36.68 25.04
CA LEU A 12 -12.77 37.39 23.80
C LEU A 12 -11.27 37.39 23.51
N SER A 13 -10.40 37.34 24.53
CA SER A 13 -8.95 37.21 24.30
C SER A 13 -8.51 35.78 23.95
N SER A 14 -9.33 34.76 24.26
CA SER A 14 -9.18 33.39 23.72
C SER A 14 -9.81 33.19 22.34
N LEU A 15 -10.51 34.20 21.81
CA LEU A 15 -11.02 34.23 20.42
C LEU A 15 -10.16 35.09 19.47
N VAL A 16 -9.10 35.75 19.97
CA VAL A 16 -8.26 36.67 19.17
C VAL A 16 -6.75 36.31 19.16
N PHE A 17 -6.33 35.19 19.77
CA PHE A 17 -4.95 34.70 19.64
C PHE A 17 -4.89 33.20 19.34
N CYS A 18 -4.95 32.85 18.05
CA CYS A 18 -4.08 31.88 17.37
C CYS A 18 -4.61 31.55 15.96
N GLN A 19 -4.89 32.55 15.12
CA GLN A 19 -4.41 32.47 13.74
C GLN A 19 -2.96 32.93 13.73
N SER A 20 -2.11 32.23 14.49
CA SER A 20 -0.72 32.14 14.07
C SER A 20 -0.78 31.21 12.87
N GLU A 21 -0.81 31.80 11.68
CA GLU A 21 -0.27 31.18 10.47
C GLU A 21 1.16 30.75 10.83
N PHE A 22 1.30 29.61 11.49
CA PHE A 22 2.60 28.97 11.57
C PHE A 22 2.82 28.43 10.18
N GLU A 23 3.79 29.03 9.48
CA GLU A 23 4.39 28.52 8.26
C GLU A 23 4.50 27.00 8.38
N GLN A 24 3.60 26.32 7.68
CA GLN A 24 3.64 24.88 7.56
C GLN A 24 4.83 24.58 6.66
N THR A 25 5.95 24.16 7.24
CA THR A 25 7.06 23.62 6.46
C THR A 25 6.65 22.25 5.90
N TYR A 26 5.83 22.28 4.85
CA TYR A 26 5.33 21.12 4.12
C TYR A 26 6.49 20.31 3.50
N PHE A 27 7.54 21.02 3.12
CA PHE A 27 8.73 20.47 2.47
C PHE A 27 9.94 20.60 3.41
N GLN A 28 10.67 19.50 3.53
CA GLN A 28 11.93 19.41 4.23
C GLN A 28 13.08 19.44 3.23
N GLY A 29 14.25 19.84 3.69
CA GLY A 29 15.42 19.97 2.84
C GLY A 29 15.43 21.27 2.04
N LYS A 30 16.46 21.39 1.20
CA LYS A 30 16.83 22.61 0.47
C LYS A 30 15.84 23.01 -0.63
N TRP A 31 14.92 22.13 -1.02
CA TRP A 31 14.06 22.31 -2.19
C TRP A 31 12.58 22.19 -1.83
N LYS A 32 11.73 22.84 -2.63
CA LYS A 32 10.27 22.69 -2.60
C LYS A 32 9.69 22.90 -4.01
N PRO A 33 8.50 22.35 -4.34
CA PRO A 33 7.78 22.71 -5.56
C PRO A 33 7.58 24.22 -5.68
N SER A 34 7.79 24.76 -6.87
CA SER A 34 7.57 26.18 -7.18
C SER A 34 6.07 26.47 -7.29
N ASN A 35 5.68 27.71 -6.98
CA ASN A 35 4.28 28.14 -7.17
C ASN A 35 3.80 28.02 -8.62
N GLU A 36 4.72 28.09 -9.59
CA GLU A 36 4.41 27.90 -11.00
C GLU A 36 4.06 26.44 -11.30
N ALA A 37 4.85 25.48 -10.83
CA ALA A 37 4.58 24.06 -10.99
C ALA A 37 3.26 23.64 -10.32
N ILE A 38 3.00 24.15 -9.11
CA ILE A 38 1.73 23.94 -8.39
C ILE A 38 0.53 24.30 -9.26
N LYS A 39 0.57 25.46 -9.92
CA LYS A 39 -0.56 25.95 -10.72
C LYS A 39 -0.63 25.34 -12.11
N ASN A 40 0.52 25.25 -12.79
CA ASN A 40 0.56 24.94 -14.21
C ASN A 40 0.73 23.44 -14.47
N THR A 41 1.53 22.75 -13.66
CA THR A 41 1.80 21.32 -13.83
C THR A 41 0.74 20.49 -13.11
N TYR A 42 0.47 20.79 -11.84
CA TYR A 42 -0.44 19.97 -11.01
C TYR A 42 -1.88 20.46 -10.96
N ALA A 43 -2.18 21.58 -11.65
CA ALA A 43 -3.51 22.18 -11.71
C ALA A 43 -4.13 22.49 -10.33
N LEU A 44 -3.31 22.96 -9.37
CA LEU A 44 -3.74 23.31 -8.01
C LEU A 44 -3.80 24.84 -7.83
N ASP A 45 -4.74 25.32 -7.01
CA ASP A 45 -4.92 26.76 -6.76
C ASP A 45 -3.77 27.35 -5.93
N GLU A 46 -3.31 26.62 -4.91
CA GLU A 46 -2.23 27.03 -4.00
C GLU A 46 -1.38 25.86 -3.51
N ILE A 47 -0.16 26.15 -3.04
CA ILE A 47 0.78 25.11 -2.56
C ILE A 47 0.23 24.32 -1.36
N GLY A 48 -0.66 24.92 -0.58
CA GLY A 48 -1.35 24.24 0.53
C GLY A 48 -2.40 23.22 0.07
N ASP A 49 -2.78 23.21 -1.21
CA ASP A 49 -3.59 22.15 -1.80
C ASP A 49 -2.74 20.96 -2.26
N PHE A 50 -1.42 21.14 -2.39
CA PHE A 50 -0.52 20.05 -2.73
C PHE A 50 -0.52 19.02 -1.62
N GLY A 51 -0.74 17.78 -2.03
CA GLY A 51 -0.91 16.70 -1.07
C GLY A 51 -2.25 16.71 -0.34
N THR A 52 -3.28 17.30 -0.93
CA THR A 52 -4.65 17.26 -0.42
C THR A 52 -5.67 16.88 -1.49
N PHE A 53 -6.77 16.29 -1.04
CA PHE A 53 -7.98 16.07 -1.80
C PHE A 53 -9.07 17.00 -1.26
N VAL A 54 -9.71 17.75 -2.15
CA VAL A 54 -10.77 18.68 -1.77
C VAL A 54 -12.12 18.06 -2.10
N ILE A 55 -12.91 17.76 -1.06
CA ILE A 55 -14.29 17.30 -1.21
C ILE A 55 -15.21 18.50 -1.09
N ASP A 56 -16.07 18.74 -2.08
CA ASP A 56 -17.19 19.67 -1.91
C ASP A 56 -18.39 18.91 -1.33
N GLU A 57 -18.76 19.24 -0.09
CA GLU A 57 -19.93 18.71 0.58
C GLU A 57 -20.82 19.87 1.05
N GLU A 58 -22.00 20.00 0.44
CA GLU A 58 -22.99 21.04 0.75
C GLU A 58 -22.42 22.48 0.63
N GLY A 59 -21.51 22.72 -0.32
CA GLY A 59 -20.86 24.02 -0.52
C GLY A 59 -19.71 24.28 0.45
N LYS A 60 -19.35 23.30 1.28
CA LYS A 60 -18.15 23.32 2.12
C LYS A 60 -17.05 22.50 1.45
N LYS A 61 -15.94 23.17 1.12
CA LYS A 61 -14.69 22.50 0.73
C LYS A 61 -14.03 21.88 1.97
N ILE A 62 -13.95 20.55 1.99
CA ILE A 62 -13.28 19.76 3.03
C ILE A 62 -11.94 19.31 2.45
N ARG A 63 -10.84 19.84 2.98
CA ARG A 63 -9.49 19.38 2.62
C ARG A 63 -9.16 18.15 3.44
N ILE A 64 -8.90 17.05 2.75
CA ILE A 64 -8.40 15.81 3.33
C ILE A 64 -6.94 15.67 2.85
N PRO A 65 -5.95 15.38 3.71
CA PRO A 65 -4.62 15.03 3.23
C PRO A 65 -4.75 13.91 2.22
N ASP A 66 -4.26 14.15 1.00
CA ASP A 66 -4.00 13.02 0.13
C ASP A 66 -2.82 12.29 0.78
N LEU A 67 -2.91 10.98 0.79
CA LEU A 67 -1.98 10.22 1.61
C LEU A 67 -0.61 10.17 0.96
N LEU A 68 -0.48 10.55 -0.33
CA LEU A 68 0.74 10.65 -1.15
C LEU A 68 1.87 11.39 -0.45
N TYR A 69 1.50 12.39 0.33
CA TYR A 69 2.47 13.21 1.00
C TYR A 69 2.16 13.23 2.50
N SER A 70 3.19 13.13 3.33
CA SER A 70 3.03 13.29 4.78
C SER A 70 2.85 14.78 5.11
N VAL A 71 1.67 15.29 4.77
CA VAL A 71 1.32 16.70 4.89
C VAL A 71 0.81 16.97 6.31
N LYS A 72 1.45 17.89 7.04
CA LYS A 72 1.07 18.25 8.42
C LYS A 72 -0.25 19.03 8.45
N LEU A 73 -1.33 18.40 8.92
CA LEU A 73 -2.52 19.12 9.35
C LEU A 73 -2.52 19.26 10.89
N GLY A 74 -1.96 20.36 11.40
CA GLY A 74 -2.10 20.76 12.81
C GLY A 74 -0.84 20.65 13.69
N LYS A 75 -0.95 21.08 14.95
CA LYS A 75 0.15 21.07 15.95
C LYS A 75 0.31 19.67 16.58
N GLY A 76 1.55 19.20 16.70
CA GLY A 76 1.91 18.07 17.58
C GLY A 76 2.17 16.71 16.94
N SER A 77 1.93 16.53 15.63
CA SER A 77 2.28 15.26 14.94
C SER A 77 3.75 15.23 14.53
N SER A 78 4.47 14.16 14.87
CA SER A 78 5.88 13.89 14.55
C SER A 78 6.13 13.48 13.09
N ASN A 79 5.25 13.84 12.16
CA ASN A 79 5.37 13.40 10.77
C ASN A 79 6.44 14.22 10.03
N LEU A 80 7.27 13.44 9.35
CA LEU A 80 8.39 13.78 8.49
C LEU A 80 7.83 14.51 7.25
N GLY A 81 8.21 15.78 7.02
CA GLY A 81 7.82 16.49 5.80
C GLY A 81 8.44 15.88 4.53
N ILE A 82 8.04 16.36 3.36
CA ILE A 82 8.49 15.81 2.07
C ILE A 82 9.90 16.34 1.78
N ARG A 83 10.90 15.47 1.63
CA ARG A 83 12.18 15.91 1.06
C ARG A 83 12.09 15.99 -0.45
N ALA A 84 11.99 17.20 -0.99
CA ALA A 84 12.05 17.40 -2.42
C ALA A 84 13.51 17.28 -2.93
N ILE A 85 13.71 16.51 -4.00
CA ILE A 85 14.99 16.39 -4.69
C ILE A 85 14.79 16.76 -6.17
N PRO A 86 15.44 17.81 -6.69
CA PRO A 86 15.42 18.12 -8.12
C PRO A 86 16.19 17.09 -8.91
N VAL A 87 15.66 16.69 -10.05
CA VAL A 87 16.35 15.89 -11.05
C VAL A 87 16.34 16.59 -12.40
N LYS A 88 17.51 16.62 -13.05
CA LYS A 88 17.72 17.18 -14.39
C LYS A 88 18.43 16.18 -15.29
N ASP A 89 18.19 14.89 -15.10
CA ASP A 89 18.99 13.86 -15.77
C ASP A 89 18.48 13.59 -17.20
N HIS A 90 17.49 14.40 -17.64
CA HIS A 90 16.63 14.31 -18.83
C HIS A 90 17.28 14.50 -20.21
N GLU A 91 18.59 14.34 -20.35
CA GLU A 91 19.24 14.43 -21.67
C GLU A 91 20.01 13.16 -22.04
N HIS A 92 19.81 12.05 -21.33
CA HIS A 92 20.47 10.79 -21.68
C HIS A 92 19.67 10.08 -22.78
N ASP A 93 20.14 10.17 -24.02
CA ASP A 93 19.82 9.19 -25.06
C ASP A 93 20.28 7.82 -24.54
N PHE A 94 19.36 6.98 -24.07
CA PHE A 94 19.66 5.59 -23.75
C PHE A 94 19.25 4.70 -24.92
N GLU A 95 20.01 3.64 -25.14
CA GLU A 95 19.60 2.55 -26.02
C GLU A 95 19.29 1.33 -25.17
N ILE A 96 18.07 0.81 -25.30
CA ILE A 96 17.75 -0.52 -24.78
C ILE A 96 18.06 -1.52 -25.87
N VAL A 97 19.08 -2.34 -25.64
CA VAL A 97 19.48 -3.40 -26.57
C VAL A 97 19.10 -4.73 -25.93
N VAL A 98 18.25 -5.50 -26.61
CA VAL A 98 18.08 -6.92 -26.31
C VAL A 98 19.09 -7.68 -27.16
N ASP A 99 20.07 -8.32 -26.52
CA ASP A 99 21.09 -9.08 -27.25
C ASP A 99 20.57 -10.42 -27.79
N GLU A 100 21.38 -11.11 -28.59
CA GLU A 100 21.02 -12.40 -29.19
C GLU A 100 20.72 -13.51 -28.16
N GLU A 101 21.17 -13.33 -26.92
CA GLU A 101 20.91 -14.24 -25.80
C GLU A 101 19.68 -13.83 -24.98
N GLY A 102 18.98 -12.76 -25.38
CA GLY A 102 17.79 -12.24 -24.71
C GLY A 102 18.09 -11.43 -23.46
N PHE A 103 19.32 -10.92 -23.27
CA PHE A 103 19.61 -10.00 -22.18
C PHE A 103 19.25 -8.58 -22.56
N VAL A 104 18.55 -7.90 -21.65
CA VAL A 104 18.25 -6.47 -21.75
C VAL A 104 19.46 -5.71 -21.22
N ARG A 105 20.08 -4.92 -22.10
CA ARG A 105 21.18 -4.03 -21.76
C ARG A 105 20.72 -2.58 -21.92
N PHE A 106 21.08 -1.78 -20.95
CA PHE A 106 20.85 -0.34 -20.98
C PHE A 106 22.19 0.32 -21.28
N ASP A 107 22.34 0.86 -22.49
CA ASP A 107 23.49 1.68 -22.84
C ASP A 107 23.16 3.14 -22.53
N TYR A 108 23.53 3.58 -21.33
CA TYR A 108 23.37 4.95 -20.91
C TYR A 108 24.52 5.78 -21.49
N ASN A 109 24.24 6.62 -22.48
CA ASN A 109 25.22 7.61 -22.95
C ASN A 109 25.53 8.57 -21.79
N LYS A 110 26.65 8.33 -21.09
CA LYS A 110 27.08 9.16 -19.95
C LYS A 110 27.45 10.56 -20.44
N GLN A 111 26.48 11.46 -20.52
CA GLN A 111 26.72 12.91 -20.50
C GLN A 111 26.15 13.49 -19.22
N TYR A 112 27.04 13.71 -18.26
CA TYR A 112 26.74 14.43 -17.04
C TYR A 112 26.22 15.82 -17.39
N SER A 113 24.99 16.14 -16.97
CA SER A 113 24.41 17.47 -17.22
C SER A 113 25.28 18.54 -16.55
N ASP A 114 25.49 19.68 -17.22
CA ASP A 114 26.17 20.86 -16.67
C ASP A 114 25.32 21.59 -15.60
N PHE A 115 24.43 20.87 -14.90
CA PHE A 115 23.56 21.46 -13.90
C PHE A 115 24.39 21.97 -12.72
N LYS A 116 24.32 23.28 -12.48
CA LYS A 116 25.11 24.01 -11.46
C LYS A 116 25.00 23.48 -10.02
N TRP A 117 24.07 22.56 -9.74
CA TRP A 117 23.79 22.04 -8.40
C TRP A 117 24.07 20.53 -8.23
N GLY A 118 24.68 19.87 -9.24
CA GLY A 118 24.95 18.43 -9.25
C GLY A 118 23.92 17.62 -10.04
N ASN A 119 24.24 16.38 -10.34
CA ASN A 119 23.33 15.45 -11.03
C ASN A 119 22.19 15.04 -10.06
N GLY A 120 20.95 14.95 -10.53
CA GLY A 120 19.81 14.61 -9.69
C GLY A 120 19.94 13.24 -9.04
N SER A 121 20.46 12.27 -9.79
CA SER A 121 20.81 10.93 -9.29
C SER A 121 21.86 10.97 -8.18
N GLN A 122 22.87 11.86 -8.29
CA GLN A 122 23.87 12.04 -7.24
C GLN A 122 23.23 12.56 -5.94
N LEU A 123 22.27 13.48 -6.03
CA LEU A 123 21.59 14.03 -4.85
C LEU A 123 20.76 12.96 -4.12
N ILE A 124 20.05 12.10 -4.88
CA ILE A 124 19.32 10.99 -4.26
C ILE A 124 20.28 9.93 -3.72
N ASP A 125 21.39 9.62 -4.40
CA ASP A 125 22.39 8.66 -3.93
C ASP A 125 23.01 9.11 -2.61
N GLU A 126 23.46 10.37 -2.52
CA GLU A 126 24.01 10.93 -1.30
C GLU A 126 22.98 10.91 -0.16
N HIS A 127 21.71 11.19 -0.47
CA HIS A 127 20.62 11.13 0.51
C HIS A 127 20.37 9.70 1.00
N LEU A 128 20.22 8.73 0.08
CA LEU A 128 20.01 7.33 0.43
C LEU A 128 21.22 6.75 1.20
N GLN A 129 22.45 7.08 0.80
CA GLN A 129 23.66 6.69 1.51
C GLN A 129 23.71 7.26 2.93
N SER A 130 23.26 8.50 3.12
CA SER A 130 23.18 9.11 4.46
C SER A 130 22.18 8.39 5.39
N ILE A 131 21.08 7.86 4.82
CA ILE A 131 20.05 7.13 5.57
C ILE A 131 20.48 5.69 5.83
N MET A 132 20.89 4.98 4.78
CA MET A 132 21.12 3.53 4.79
C MET A 132 22.50 3.16 5.36
N PHE A 133 23.51 4.02 5.16
CA PHE A 133 24.91 3.66 5.38
C PHE A 133 25.70 4.70 6.17
N ASP A 134 25.01 5.61 6.87
CA ASP A 134 25.65 6.70 7.65
C ASP A 134 26.62 7.54 6.79
N GLY A 135 26.29 7.69 5.50
CA GLY A 135 27.07 8.46 4.53
C GLY A 135 28.26 7.73 3.93
N GLN A 136 28.41 6.41 4.16
CA GLN A 136 29.40 5.61 3.43
C GLN A 136 29.04 5.60 1.94
N LYS A 137 30.02 5.95 1.11
CA LYS A 137 29.87 6.06 -0.34
C LYS A 137 30.14 4.72 -1.03
N ASN A 138 29.61 4.57 -2.24
CA ASN A 138 29.82 3.43 -3.13
C ASN A 138 29.25 2.10 -2.59
N GLU A 139 28.30 2.18 -1.67
CA GLU A 139 27.51 1.02 -1.25
C GLU A 139 26.38 0.78 -2.23
N GLU A 140 25.97 -0.49 -2.36
CA GLU A 140 24.86 -0.90 -3.22
C GLU A 140 23.56 -0.23 -2.78
N LEU A 141 22.87 0.43 -3.72
CA LEU A 141 21.61 1.11 -3.45
C LEU A 141 20.42 0.29 -3.97
N PHE A 142 19.35 0.32 -3.20
CA PHE A 142 18.05 -0.20 -3.60
C PHE A 142 16.95 0.63 -2.93
N ALA A 143 16.03 1.14 -3.72
CA ALA A 143 14.81 1.77 -3.24
C ALA A 143 13.64 1.42 -4.15
N LEU A 144 12.46 1.24 -3.58
CA LEU A 144 11.22 1.23 -4.37
C LEU A 144 10.91 2.67 -4.76
N ILE A 145 10.34 2.85 -5.95
CA ILE A 145 9.95 4.16 -6.46
C ILE A 145 8.51 4.13 -6.97
N GLY A 146 7.73 5.15 -6.66
CA GLY A 146 6.32 5.27 -7.04
C GLY A 146 6.06 6.56 -7.80
N TYR A 147 5.63 6.44 -9.06
CA TYR A 147 5.33 7.58 -9.92
C TYR A 147 3.91 8.06 -9.65
N THR A 148 3.80 9.34 -9.35
CA THR A 148 2.58 9.94 -8.83
C THR A 148 1.99 10.91 -9.84
N HIS A 149 0.67 10.92 -9.96
CA HIS A 149 -0.11 11.88 -10.76
C HIS A 149 -0.89 12.83 -9.84
N PRO A 150 -0.27 13.90 -9.29
CA PRO A 150 -0.98 14.85 -8.42
C PRO A 150 -2.23 15.47 -9.06
N GLU A 151 -2.23 15.61 -10.38
CA GLU A 151 -3.29 16.18 -11.22
C GLU A 151 -4.50 15.25 -11.39
N SER A 152 -4.37 13.94 -11.14
CA SER A 152 -5.42 12.93 -11.37
C SER A 152 -6.57 12.96 -10.34
N GLN A 153 -6.96 14.15 -9.86
CA GLN A 153 -7.93 14.33 -8.78
C GLN A 153 -9.36 13.89 -9.11
N ASP A 154 -9.70 13.83 -10.40
CA ASP A 154 -11.08 13.70 -10.87
C ASP A 154 -11.70 12.31 -10.67
N ASN A 155 -10.88 11.30 -10.35
CA ASN A 155 -11.37 9.94 -10.18
C ASN A 155 -11.28 9.54 -8.71
N GLU A 156 -12.35 9.85 -7.97
CA GLU A 156 -12.49 9.59 -6.53
C GLU A 156 -12.26 8.12 -6.19
N TYR A 157 -12.34 7.18 -7.13
CA TYR A 157 -12.30 5.73 -6.90
C TYR A 157 -10.96 5.05 -7.19
N LEU A 158 -9.87 5.80 -7.37
CA LEU A 158 -8.57 5.20 -7.67
C LEU A 158 -8.03 4.40 -6.47
N THR A 159 -8.19 3.08 -6.55
CA THR A 159 -7.50 2.08 -5.70
C THR A 159 -5.98 2.23 -5.70
N GLU A 160 -5.47 2.97 -6.67
CA GLU A 160 -4.06 3.22 -6.92
C GLU A 160 -3.57 4.49 -6.22
N GLY A 161 -4.45 5.24 -5.55
CA GLY A 161 -4.05 6.38 -4.71
C GLY A 161 -3.25 7.44 -5.45
N ARG A 162 -3.47 7.57 -6.77
CA ARG A 162 -2.72 8.42 -7.73
C ARG A 162 -1.28 7.99 -8.00
N ILE A 163 -0.82 6.84 -7.49
CA ILE A 163 0.44 6.22 -7.90
C ILE A 163 0.11 5.27 -9.04
N SER A 164 0.50 5.62 -10.26
CA SER A 164 0.19 4.84 -11.47
C SER A 164 1.21 3.73 -11.73
N HIS A 165 2.44 3.92 -11.26
CA HIS A 165 3.55 3.02 -11.56
C HIS A 165 4.47 2.80 -10.38
N MET A 166 5.05 1.60 -10.29
CA MET A 166 6.04 1.25 -9.28
C MET A 166 7.28 0.65 -9.96
N GLY A 167 8.44 1.20 -9.64
CA GLY A 167 9.73 0.70 -10.11
C GLY A 167 10.68 0.47 -8.94
N VAL A 168 11.94 0.25 -9.27
CA VAL A 168 13.05 0.31 -8.32
C VAL A 168 14.15 1.23 -8.84
N TYR A 169 14.79 1.94 -7.91
CA TYR A 169 16.02 2.69 -8.12
C TYR A 169 17.20 1.90 -7.56
N ILE A 170 18.26 1.74 -8.35
CA ILE A 170 19.43 0.90 -7.98
C ILE A 170 20.76 1.67 -7.94
N GLY A 171 20.70 3.01 -7.85
CA GLY A 171 21.86 3.90 -7.78
C GLY A 171 22.29 4.45 -9.14
N ASP A 172 23.13 5.50 -9.13
CA ASP A 172 23.74 6.11 -10.32
C ASP A 172 22.74 6.56 -11.42
N GLY A 173 21.47 6.82 -11.05
CA GLY A 173 20.44 7.22 -12.01
C GLY A 173 19.76 6.05 -12.73
N GLU A 174 20.08 4.81 -12.34
CA GLU A 174 19.50 3.61 -12.93
C GLU A 174 18.19 3.23 -12.25
N THR A 175 17.16 3.00 -13.07
CA THR A 175 15.88 2.43 -12.63
C THR A 175 15.58 1.12 -13.33
N ARG A 176 14.74 0.30 -12.71
CA ARG A 176 14.17 -0.90 -13.35
C ARG A 176 12.67 -0.94 -13.14
N HIS A 177 11.97 -1.26 -14.23
CA HIS A 177 10.53 -1.27 -14.30
C HIS A 177 10.04 -2.62 -14.85
N SER A 178 8.76 -2.91 -14.63
CA SER A 178 8.01 -3.74 -15.56
C SER A 178 7.04 -2.80 -16.28
N PRO A 179 6.88 -2.84 -17.62
CA PRO A 179 7.74 -3.59 -18.51
C PRO A 179 9.15 -2.98 -18.48
N TYR A 180 10.17 -3.73 -18.89
CA TYR A 180 11.56 -3.30 -18.75
C TYR A 180 11.90 -2.03 -19.55
N ASP A 181 11.11 -1.72 -20.59
CA ASP A 181 11.27 -0.58 -21.48
C ASP A 181 10.52 0.67 -21.03
N TYR A 182 9.80 0.60 -19.90
CA TYR A 182 9.15 1.76 -19.32
C TYR A 182 10.16 2.66 -18.61
N ASP A 183 10.40 3.85 -19.15
CA ASP A 183 11.23 4.93 -18.59
C ASP A 183 12.43 4.44 -17.74
N PRO A 184 13.43 3.79 -18.36
CA PRO A 184 14.56 3.17 -17.65
C PRO A 184 15.59 4.18 -17.11
N THR A 185 15.26 5.47 -17.18
CA THR A 185 16.08 6.56 -16.66
C THR A 185 15.46 7.15 -15.42
N TRP A 186 16.30 7.77 -14.59
CA TRP A 186 15.85 8.60 -13.49
C TRP A 186 15.25 9.91 -14.02
N GLY A 187 14.05 9.81 -14.59
CA GLY A 187 13.26 10.91 -15.10
C GLY A 187 12.01 11.12 -14.24
N ALA A 188 11.94 12.21 -13.47
CA ALA A 188 10.69 12.67 -12.86
C ALA A 188 9.95 13.68 -13.79
N ILE A 189 10.00 13.46 -15.11
CA ILE A 189 9.32 14.31 -16.09
C ILE A 189 7.81 14.05 -15.95
N GLU A 190 7.01 15.11 -15.81
CA GLU A 190 5.54 15.08 -15.62
C GLU A 190 5.06 14.51 -14.27
N TYR A 191 5.79 13.56 -13.66
CA TYR A 191 5.34 12.84 -12.48
C TYR A 191 6.36 12.87 -11.34
N PRO A 192 6.01 13.45 -10.18
CA PRO A 192 6.82 13.31 -8.98
C PRO A 192 6.98 11.83 -8.59
N VAL A 193 8.21 11.46 -8.21
CA VAL A 193 8.57 10.08 -7.87
C VAL A 193 8.82 9.96 -6.37
N ASN A 194 7.95 9.24 -5.67
CA ASN A 194 8.15 8.94 -4.26
C ASN A 194 9.18 7.82 -4.09
N VAL A 195 10.12 7.98 -3.18
CA VAL A 195 11.21 7.03 -2.94
C VAL A 195 11.03 6.36 -1.59
N TYR A 196 11.07 5.03 -1.57
CA TYR A 196 10.90 4.21 -0.38
C TYR A 196 12.07 3.27 -0.15
N THR A 197 12.57 3.22 1.07
CA THR A 197 13.57 2.23 1.49
C THR A 197 12.88 0.97 2.00
N VAL A 198 13.56 -0.17 1.90
CA VAL A 198 13.10 -1.45 2.45
C VAL A 198 14.22 -2.05 3.31
N SER A 199 13.91 -2.36 4.56
CA SER A 199 14.83 -2.99 5.51
C SER A 199 14.23 -4.26 6.10
N LEU A 200 15.09 -5.22 6.41
CA LEU A 200 14.76 -6.46 7.10
C LEU A 200 15.47 -6.47 8.46
N ARG A 201 14.70 -6.58 9.54
CA ARG A 201 15.20 -6.52 10.92
C ARG A 201 16.40 -7.44 11.12
N GLY A 202 17.48 -7.05 11.78
CA GLY A 202 18.60 -7.98 12.04
C GLY A 202 19.39 -8.45 10.80
N VAL A 203 19.20 -7.82 9.63
CA VAL A 203 20.02 -8.05 8.42
C VAL A 203 20.62 -6.71 8.02
N SER A 204 21.93 -6.70 7.72
CA SER A 204 22.59 -5.45 7.38
C SER A 204 22.06 -4.87 6.08
N GLN A 205 21.85 -3.55 6.05
CA GLN A 205 21.28 -2.90 4.86
C GLN A 205 22.18 -3.11 3.62
N ARG A 206 23.50 -3.22 3.83
CA ARG A 206 24.48 -3.50 2.76
C ARG A 206 24.23 -4.87 2.12
N ALA A 207 24.12 -5.91 2.92
CA ALA A 207 23.88 -7.26 2.43
C ALA A 207 22.51 -7.37 1.75
N LEU A 208 21.52 -6.71 2.35
CA LEU A 208 20.15 -6.69 1.84
C LEU A 208 20.06 -5.98 0.49
N ASN A 209 20.61 -4.77 0.35
CA ASN A 209 20.61 -4.02 -0.92
C ASN A 209 21.37 -4.77 -2.02
N ALA A 210 22.53 -5.37 -1.71
CA ALA A 210 23.23 -6.21 -2.68
C ALA A 210 22.33 -7.36 -3.16
N ASN A 211 21.65 -8.04 -2.22
CA ASN A 211 20.73 -9.14 -2.55
C ASN A 211 19.53 -8.67 -3.39
N PHE A 212 18.98 -7.49 -3.09
CA PHE A 212 17.93 -6.86 -3.88
C PHE A 212 18.41 -6.49 -5.29
N ARG A 213 19.60 -5.90 -5.44
CA ARG A 213 20.16 -5.55 -6.75
C ARG A 213 20.35 -6.80 -7.60
N ILE A 214 20.94 -7.86 -7.04
CA ILE A 214 21.11 -9.14 -7.75
C ILE A 214 19.76 -9.70 -8.19
N THR A 215 18.79 -9.76 -7.27
CA THR A 215 17.45 -10.29 -7.56
C THR A 215 16.73 -9.47 -8.64
N THR A 216 16.82 -8.15 -8.56
CA THR A 216 16.25 -7.21 -9.53
C THR A 216 16.82 -7.47 -10.92
N ARG A 217 18.15 -7.45 -11.08
CA ARG A 217 18.77 -7.65 -12.40
C ARG A 217 18.48 -9.03 -12.97
N LEU A 218 18.51 -10.08 -12.16
CA LEU A 218 18.13 -11.43 -12.61
C LEU A 218 16.69 -11.47 -13.15
N LEU A 219 15.75 -10.71 -12.58
CA LEU A 219 14.35 -10.69 -12.99
C LEU A 219 14.03 -9.66 -14.08
N ASN A 220 14.83 -8.59 -14.22
CA ASN A 220 14.57 -7.49 -15.15
C ASN A 220 15.43 -7.52 -16.42
N GLU A 221 16.66 -8.05 -16.34
CA GLU A 221 17.64 -7.96 -17.41
C GLU A 221 17.83 -9.28 -18.17
N THR A 222 17.12 -10.33 -17.78
CA THR A 222 17.17 -11.65 -18.44
C THR A 222 15.86 -11.96 -19.14
N ASN A 223 15.91 -12.86 -20.13
CA ASN A 223 14.73 -13.40 -20.82
C ASN A 223 13.84 -12.33 -21.47
N GLU A 224 14.47 -11.34 -22.10
CA GLU A 224 13.81 -10.19 -22.73
C GLU A 224 13.05 -9.30 -21.72
N GLY A 225 13.34 -9.42 -20.42
CA GLY A 225 12.75 -8.62 -19.35
C GLY A 225 11.27 -8.93 -19.07
N PRO A 226 10.71 -8.36 -18.00
CA PRO A 226 9.29 -8.48 -17.69
C PRO A 226 8.44 -7.79 -18.75
N ARG A 227 7.32 -8.43 -19.10
CA ARG A 227 6.35 -7.93 -20.06
C ARG A 227 5.06 -7.53 -19.36
N PHE A 228 4.44 -6.47 -19.86
CA PHE A 228 3.13 -6.02 -19.38
C PHE A 228 1.99 -6.79 -20.04
N PRO A 229 0.95 -7.15 -19.25
CA PRO A 229 -0.32 -7.49 -19.86
C PRO A 229 -0.92 -6.26 -20.56
N GLU A 230 -1.64 -6.47 -21.65
CA GLU A 230 -2.30 -5.40 -22.41
C GLU A 230 -3.29 -4.59 -21.55
N ASP A 231 -3.91 -5.22 -20.55
CA ASP A 231 -4.81 -4.58 -19.59
C ASP A 231 -4.33 -4.78 -18.15
N TYR A 232 -3.39 -3.94 -17.72
CA TYR A 232 -2.77 -4.00 -16.38
C TYR A 232 -3.74 -3.66 -15.24
N THR A 233 -4.87 -3.01 -15.53
CA THR A 233 -5.86 -2.67 -14.51
C THR A 233 -6.58 -3.91 -13.93
N PHE A 234 -6.40 -5.06 -14.58
CA PHE A 234 -6.93 -6.37 -14.17
C PHE A 234 -5.85 -7.41 -13.88
N ASP A 235 -4.63 -6.98 -13.55
CA ASP A 235 -3.54 -7.94 -13.34
C ASP A 235 -3.71 -8.76 -12.05
N TRP A 236 -3.53 -10.07 -12.19
CA TRP A 236 -3.73 -11.07 -11.14
C TRP A 236 -2.45 -11.16 -10.37
N PHE A 237 -2.52 -10.74 -9.10
CA PHE A 237 -1.45 -10.99 -8.16
C PHE A 237 -1.31 -12.51 -7.93
N ARG A 238 -0.52 -13.15 -8.78
CA ARG A 238 -0.40 -14.60 -8.88
C ARG A 238 0.47 -15.11 -7.77
N THR A 239 1.58 -14.45 -7.52
CA THR A 239 2.57 -14.86 -6.52
C THR A 239 2.06 -14.50 -5.12
N HIS A 240 0.84 -14.93 -4.78
CA HIS A 240 0.15 -14.64 -3.52
C HIS A 240 0.60 -15.54 -2.37
N ASN A 241 1.50 -16.49 -2.61
CA ASN A 241 2.14 -17.32 -1.60
C ASN A 241 3.59 -17.62 -2.04
N LEU A 242 4.37 -18.19 -1.13
CA LEU A 242 5.80 -18.42 -1.34
C LEU A 242 6.08 -19.56 -2.32
N GLU A 243 5.19 -20.56 -2.46
CA GLU A 243 5.30 -21.62 -3.47
C GLU A 243 5.27 -21.05 -4.90
N GLU A 244 4.24 -20.25 -5.22
CA GLU A 244 4.07 -19.67 -6.55
C GLU A 244 5.16 -18.63 -6.83
N LEU A 245 5.60 -17.87 -5.82
CA LEU A 245 6.71 -16.93 -5.94
C LEU A 245 8.03 -17.63 -6.27
N LEU A 246 8.39 -18.68 -5.53
CA LEU A 246 9.62 -19.44 -5.77
C LEU A 246 9.57 -20.22 -7.08
N ALA A 247 8.39 -20.71 -7.48
CA ALA A 247 8.22 -21.33 -8.77
C ALA A 247 8.39 -20.32 -9.92
N PHE A 248 7.84 -19.09 -9.80
CA PHE A 248 8.06 -18.00 -10.75
C PHE A 248 9.56 -17.72 -10.91
N TYR A 249 10.26 -17.49 -9.79
CA TYR A 249 11.70 -17.24 -9.82
C TYR A 249 12.50 -18.38 -10.48
N ARG A 250 12.22 -19.63 -10.09
CA ARG A 250 12.85 -20.82 -10.68
C ARG A 250 12.59 -20.91 -12.18
N GLY A 251 11.35 -20.71 -12.62
CA GLY A 251 10.99 -20.69 -14.05
C GLY A 251 11.63 -19.55 -14.82
N TRP A 252 11.94 -18.44 -14.16
CA TRP A 252 12.65 -17.33 -14.76
C TRP A 252 14.12 -17.68 -15.01
N ILE A 253 14.82 -18.23 -14.01
CA ILE A 253 16.27 -18.51 -14.13
C ILE A 253 16.60 -19.86 -14.79
N ASP A 254 15.66 -20.80 -14.81
CA ASP A 254 15.84 -22.12 -15.41
C ASP A 254 14.88 -22.31 -16.61
N PRO A 255 15.38 -22.12 -17.85
CA PRO A 255 14.56 -22.23 -19.06
C PRO A 255 14.07 -23.67 -19.32
N THR A 256 14.54 -24.66 -18.56
CA THR A 256 14.14 -26.07 -18.69
C THR A 256 13.13 -26.50 -17.63
N TYR A 257 12.83 -25.65 -16.65
CA TYR A 257 11.91 -26.00 -15.57
C TYR A 257 10.47 -26.14 -16.08
N VAL A 258 9.82 -27.28 -15.76
CA VAL A 258 8.44 -27.58 -16.15
C VAL A 258 7.52 -27.64 -14.94
N ARG A 259 6.44 -26.85 -14.94
CA ARG A 259 5.33 -26.93 -13.99
C ARG A 259 4.23 -27.86 -14.51
N ARG A 260 4.47 -29.19 -14.50
CA ARG A 260 3.52 -30.18 -15.05
C ARG A 260 2.10 -30.02 -14.49
N ASP A 261 1.98 -29.68 -13.20
CA ASP A 261 0.72 -29.42 -12.53
C ASP A 261 -0.07 -28.25 -13.15
N LEU A 262 0.63 -27.21 -13.60
CA LEU A 262 0.05 -26.06 -14.28
C LEU A 262 -0.25 -26.40 -15.74
N ASN A 263 0.67 -27.07 -16.43
CA ASN A 263 0.50 -27.42 -17.83
C ASN A 263 -0.72 -28.31 -18.04
N GLU A 264 -0.91 -29.36 -17.22
CA GLU A 264 -2.11 -30.20 -17.27
C GLU A 264 -3.40 -29.39 -17.10
N ARG A 265 -3.36 -28.39 -16.23
CA ARG A 265 -4.47 -27.50 -15.93
C ARG A 265 -4.78 -26.59 -17.12
N LEU A 266 -3.77 -25.99 -17.74
CA LEU A 266 -3.90 -25.15 -18.93
C LEU A 266 -4.34 -25.94 -20.18
N MET A 267 -3.82 -27.16 -20.35
CA MET A 267 -4.27 -28.09 -21.39
C MET A 267 -5.76 -28.41 -21.25
N ARG A 268 -6.23 -28.69 -20.03
CA ARG A 268 -7.66 -28.91 -19.76
C ARG A 268 -8.51 -27.67 -20.01
N ALA A 269 -7.96 -26.47 -19.83
CA ALA A 269 -8.60 -25.21 -20.18
C ALA A 269 -8.65 -24.93 -21.69
N GLY A 270 -7.89 -25.68 -22.50
CA GLY A 270 -7.81 -25.48 -23.93
C GLY A 270 -6.87 -24.34 -24.36
N VAL A 271 -5.90 -23.97 -23.53
CA VAL A 271 -4.86 -22.98 -23.91
C VAL A 271 -4.00 -23.56 -25.02
N ALA A 272 -3.96 -22.87 -26.16
CA ALA A 272 -3.19 -23.30 -27.33
C ALA A 272 -1.68 -23.23 -27.06
N GLY A 273 -0.91 -24.17 -27.61
CA GLY A 273 0.56 -24.17 -27.51
C GLY A 273 1.14 -24.66 -26.18
N VAL A 274 0.30 -25.07 -25.22
CA VAL A 274 0.73 -25.66 -23.95
C VAL A 274 0.61 -27.17 -23.99
N ASP A 275 1.74 -27.85 -23.81
CA ASP A 275 1.88 -29.30 -23.64
C ASP A 275 2.39 -29.62 -22.22
N LEU A 276 2.32 -30.90 -21.81
CA LEU A 276 2.73 -31.33 -20.47
C LEU A 276 4.19 -30.99 -20.13
N ASP A 277 5.05 -30.92 -21.15
CA ASP A 277 6.48 -30.66 -21.04
C ASP A 277 6.88 -29.22 -21.43
N THR A 278 5.91 -28.34 -21.71
CA THR A 278 6.19 -26.93 -22.01
C THR A 278 6.94 -26.28 -20.85
N PRO A 279 8.11 -25.67 -21.09
CA PRO A 279 8.85 -24.97 -20.05
C PRO A 279 8.03 -23.83 -19.46
N TYR A 280 8.14 -23.68 -18.15
CA TYR A 280 7.38 -22.68 -17.42
C TYR A 280 7.79 -21.25 -17.78
N GLN A 281 9.06 -21.04 -18.19
CA GLN A 281 9.54 -19.78 -18.74
C GLN A 281 8.76 -19.34 -20.00
N HIS A 282 8.48 -20.29 -20.90
CA HIS A 282 7.69 -20.01 -22.10
C HIS A 282 6.29 -19.52 -21.70
N ILE A 283 5.65 -20.24 -20.78
CA ILE A 283 4.31 -19.92 -20.29
C ILE A 283 4.24 -18.51 -19.65
N ILE A 284 5.18 -18.13 -18.79
CA ILE A 284 5.16 -16.79 -18.15
C ILE A 284 5.53 -15.64 -19.10
N SER A 285 6.19 -15.92 -20.22
CA SER A 285 6.59 -14.91 -21.22
C SER A 285 5.55 -14.73 -22.33
N THR A 286 4.77 -15.77 -22.65
CA THR A 286 3.77 -15.73 -23.74
C THR A 286 2.34 -15.53 -23.26
N GLU A 287 1.98 -16.05 -22.09
CA GLU A 287 0.59 -16.01 -21.63
C GLU A 287 0.29 -14.73 -20.84
N GLN A 288 -0.54 -13.84 -21.40
CA GLN A 288 -0.93 -12.55 -20.78
C GLN A 288 -1.49 -12.70 -19.35
N PHE A 289 -2.15 -13.81 -19.05
CA PHE A 289 -2.70 -14.05 -17.71
C PHE A 289 -1.62 -14.40 -16.66
N LEU A 290 -0.36 -14.57 -17.08
CA LEU A 290 0.81 -14.85 -16.23
C LEU A 290 1.93 -13.81 -16.32
N GLN A 291 1.78 -12.82 -17.19
CA GLN A 291 2.61 -11.63 -17.20
C GLN A 291 2.38 -10.79 -15.93
N THR A 292 3.36 -9.95 -15.59
CA THR A 292 3.39 -9.19 -14.34
C THR A 292 3.45 -7.69 -14.62
N TYR A 293 2.45 -6.96 -14.14
CA TYR A 293 2.47 -5.50 -14.09
C TYR A 293 3.50 -4.98 -13.08
N CYS A 294 3.74 -3.67 -13.10
CA CYS A 294 4.81 -3.01 -12.37
C CYS A 294 4.81 -3.35 -10.88
N SER A 295 3.69 -3.16 -10.20
CA SER A 295 3.65 -3.36 -8.75
C SER A 295 3.74 -4.83 -8.34
N GLU A 296 3.15 -5.77 -9.10
CA GLU A 296 3.37 -7.19 -8.82
C GLU A 296 4.82 -7.58 -9.05
N HIS A 297 5.44 -7.15 -10.15
CA HIS A 297 6.83 -7.47 -10.44
C HIS A 297 7.77 -6.96 -9.34
N MET A 298 7.59 -5.71 -8.90
CA MET A 298 8.37 -5.16 -7.78
C MET A 298 8.07 -5.89 -6.46
N THR A 299 6.82 -6.33 -6.25
CA THR A 299 6.47 -7.16 -5.09
C THR A 299 7.13 -8.54 -5.17
N ILE A 300 7.26 -9.14 -6.36
CA ILE A 300 7.98 -10.39 -6.59
C ILE A 300 9.46 -10.22 -6.24
N ILE A 301 10.10 -9.18 -6.79
CA ILE A 301 11.50 -8.84 -6.50
C ILE A 301 11.70 -8.73 -4.99
N VAL A 302 10.85 -7.96 -4.31
CA VAL A 302 10.99 -7.75 -2.88
C VAL A 302 10.83 -9.02 -2.09
N ASN A 303 9.79 -9.80 -2.39
CA ASN A 303 9.54 -11.03 -1.66
C ASN A 303 10.56 -12.12 -1.95
N ILE A 304 11.14 -12.19 -3.16
CA ILE A 304 12.28 -13.07 -3.42
C ILE A 304 13.50 -12.59 -2.64
N ALA A 305 13.85 -11.31 -2.74
CA ALA A 305 15.07 -10.78 -2.14
C ALA A 305 15.10 -10.96 -0.61
N ILE A 306 13.97 -10.84 0.10
CA ILE A 306 13.94 -11.03 1.56
C ILE A 306 13.88 -12.51 1.99
N ASN A 307 13.57 -13.43 1.08
CA ASN A 307 13.40 -14.86 1.38
C ASN A 307 14.51 -15.75 0.82
N LEU A 308 15.17 -15.33 -0.25
CA LEU A 308 16.24 -16.06 -0.92
C LEU A 308 17.53 -15.24 -0.88
N PRO A 309 18.44 -15.54 0.06
CA PRO A 309 19.81 -15.07 -0.04
C PRO A 309 20.45 -15.63 -1.30
N GLN A 310 21.04 -14.77 -2.14
CA GLN A 310 21.67 -15.11 -3.43
C GLN A 310 23.04 -15.79 -3.23
N THR A 311 23.03 -16.88 -2.44
CA THR A 311 24.17 -17.70 -2.08
C THR A 311 23.86 -19.16 -2.34
N LYS A 312 24.89 -19.98 -2.59
CA LYS A 312 24.70 -21.43 -2.76
C LYS A 312 23.91 -22.05 -1.59
N LYS A 313 24.24 -21.67 -0.35
CA LYS A 313 23.55 -22.13 0.86
C LYS A 313 22.07 -21.75 0.84
N GLY A 314 21.74 -20.49 0.52
CA GLY A 314 20.35 -20.02 0.45
C GLY A 314 19.50 -20.84 -0.51
N TYR A 315 20.02 -21.11 -1.71
CA TYR A 315 19.34 -21.98 -2.68
C TYR A 315 19.19 -23.42 -2.17
N GLN A 316 20.20 -23.97 -1.51
CA GLN A 316 20.15 -25.32 -0.95
C GLN A 316 19.14 -25.44 0.20
N GLU A 317 18.97 -24.41 1.02
CA GLU A 317 17.93 -24.36 2.05
C GLU A 317 16.51 -24.37 1.45
N ILE A 318 16.32 -23.79 0.25
CA ILE A 318 15.01 -23.76 -0.41
C ILE A 318 14.69 -25.04 -1.18
N TRP A 319 15.61 -25.49 -2.04
CA TRP A 319 15.35 -26.55 -3.02
C TRP A 319 16.08 -27.87 -2.73
N GLY A 320 16.91 -27.92 -1.68
CA GLY A 320 17.74 -29.08 -1.35
C GLY A 320 19.15 -29.00 -1.94
N GLU A 321 20.03 -29.90 -1.50
CA GLU A 321 21.47 -29.81 -1.76
C GLU A 321 21.83 -29.79 -3.26
N GLU A 322 21.29 -30.74 -4.03
CA GLU A 322 21.61 -30.92 -5.46
C GLU A 322 20.93 -29.85 -6.32
N GLU A 323 19.60 -29.75 -6.22
CA GLU A 323 18.83 -28.82 -7.03
C GLU A 323 19.13 -27.35 -6.69
N GLY A 324 19.31 -27.04 -5.40
CA GLY A 324 19.70 -25.70 -4.98
C GLY A 324 21.09 -25.32 -5.48
N ALA A 325 22.06 -26.25 -5.45
CA ALA A 325 23.38 -26.00 -6.03
C ALA A 325 23.31 -25.73 -7.54
N ARG A 326 22.51 -26.51 -8.27
CA ARG A 326 22.31 -26.33 -9.72
C ARG A 326 21.68 -24.98 -10.03
N LEU A 327 20.61 -24.61 -9.33
CA LEU A 327 19.92 -23.33 -9.53
C LEU A 327 20.82 -22.13 -9.18
N PHE A 328 21.65 -22.23 -8.14
CA PHE A 328 22.63 -21.20 -7.83
C PHE A 328 23.68 -21.05 -8.95
N THR A 329 24.16 -22.18 -9.51
CA THR A 329 25.07 -22.14 -10.66
C THR A 329 24.42 -21.42 -11.84
N LEU A 330 23.18 -21.72 -12.19
CA LEU A 330 22.45 -21.03 -13.26
C LEU A 330 22.30 -19.52 -12.99
N ALA A 331 21.87 -19.14 -11.79
CA ALA A 331 21.75 -17.73 -11.42
C ALA A 331 23.10 -16.99 -11.49
N ASN A 332 24.19 -17.62 -11.04
CA ASN A 332 25.52 -17.05 -11.13
C ASN A 332 26.03 -16.97 -12.57
N GLU A 333 25.71 -17.94 -13.43
CA GLU A 333 26.03 -17.87 -14.87
C GLU A 333 25.30 -16.72 -15.56
N LEU A 334 24.00 -16.53 -15.29
CA LEU A 334 23.25 -15.37 -15.78
C LEU A 334 23.87 -14.06 -15.28
N TRP A 335 24.23 -13.99 -14.00
CA TRP A 335 24.88 -12.81 -13.42
C TRP A 335 26.25 -12.52 -14.05
N VAL A 336 27.09 -13.53 -14.27
CA VAL A 336 28.38 -13.39 -14.95
C VAL A 336 28.20 -12.90 -16.38
N LYS A 337 27.18 -13.36 -17.10
CA LYS A 337 26.87 -12.87 -18.44
C LYS A 337 26.48 -11.38 -18.46
N MET A 338 25.69 -10.94 -17.48
CA MET A 338 25.26 -9.54 -17.36
C MET A 338 26.35 -8.58 -16.87
N THR A 339 27.23 -9.05 -15.97
CA THR A 339 28.13 -8.16 -15.21
C THR A 339 29.61 -8.40 -15.48
N GLY A 340 29.97 -9.55 -16.03
CA GLY A 340 31.36 -10.00 -16.16
C GLY A 340 31.96 -10.57 -14.87
N GLU A 341 31.22 -10.56 -13.76
CA GLU A 341 31.71 -10.95 -12.44
C GLU A 341 30.79 -12.01 -11.80
N ASN A 342 31.31 -12.73 -10.80
CA ASN A 342 30.48 -13.66 -10.02
C ASN A 342 29.61 -12.88 -9.02
N ILE A 343 28.54 -13.52 -8.52
CA ILE A 343 27.74 -12.94 -7.44
C ILE A 343 28.64 -12.70 -6.22
N PRO A 344 28.71 -11.49 -5.64
CA PRO A 344 29.65 -11.10 -4.59
C PRO A 344 29.36 -11.79 -3.25
N GLN A 345 29.82 -13.04 -3.11
CA GLN A 345 29.48 -13.92 -1.99
C GLN A 345 29.91 -13.34 -0.64
N GLU A 346 31.00 -12.60 -0.57
CA GLU A 346 31.48 -11.94 0.65
C GLU A 346 30.47 -10.94 1.23
N ILE A 347 29.64 -10.30 0.39
CA ILE A 347 28.61 -9.37 0.83
C ILE A 347 27.34 -10.13 1.20
N VAL A 348 26.82 -10.94 0.28
CA VAL A 348 25.51 -11.61 0.46
C VAL A 348 25.54 -12.77 1.47
N SER A 349 26.71 -13.34 1.76
CA SER A 349 26.87 -14.41 2.77
C SER A 349 26.54 -13.96 4.19
N SER A 350 26.58 -12.66 4.47
CA SER A 350 26.16 -12.12 5.76
C SER A 350 24.62 -12.13 5.95
N PHE A 351 23.86 -12.44 4.90
CA PHE A 351 22.42 -12.63 4.96
C PHE A 351 22.05 -14.08 5.33
N ASP A 352 22.01 -14.37 6.64
CA ASP A 352 21.77 -15.73 7.16
C ASP A 352 20.35 -16.00 7.71
N ASN A 353 19.48 -14.97 7.80
CA ASN A 353 18.17 -15.08 8.43
C ASN A 353 17.02 -14.51 7.56
N PRO A 354 16.68 -15.18 6.44
CA PRO A 354 15.58 -14.77 5.56
C PRO A 354 14.23 -14.82 6.26
N LEU A 355 13.24 -14.10 5.72
CA LEU A 355 11.95 -13.90 6.39
C LEU A 355 11.23 -15.22 6.68
N TRP A 356 11.20 -16.17 5.74
CA TRP A 356 10.57 -17.48 5.95
C TRP A 356 11.14 -18.26 7.14
N LYS A 357 12.46 -18.17 7.37
CA LYS A 357 13.15 -18.88 8.46
C LYS A 357 12.74 -18.33 9.82
N ARG A 358 12.48 -17.02 9.89
CA ARG A 358 11.92 -16.37 11.09
C ARG A 358 10.50 -16.83 11.37
N ARG A 359 9.71 -17.09 10.33
CA ARG A 359 8.29 -17.50 10.44
C ARG A 359 8.14 -18.98 10.79
N LEU A 360 9.03 -19.84 10.29
CA LEU A 360 9.06 -21.26 10.64
C LEU A 360 9.81 -21.56 11.95
N GLY A 361 10.68 -20.65 12.38
CA GLY A 361 11.75 -20.95 13.31
C GLY A 361 12.89 -21.69 12.60
N PHE A 362 13.98 -21.97 13.33
CA PHE A 362 15.07 -22.78 12.81
C PHE A 362 14.56 -24.20 12.50
N SER A 363 14.21 -24.45 11.24
CA SER A 363 13.95 -25.78 10.70
C SER A 363 15.11 -26.18 9.80
N ASN A 364 15.50 -27.46 9.88
CA ASN A 364 16.42 -28.09 8.93
C ASN A 364 15.68 -28.66 7.70
N ASP A 365 14.35 -28.53 7.65
CA ASP A 365 13.56 -28.98 6.51
C ASP A 365 13.80 -28.09 5.30
N ILE A 366 13.88 -28.72 4.13
CA ILE A 366 13.92 -28.03 2.83
C ILE A 366 12.61 -27.24 2.66
N LEU A 367 12.71 -25.93 2.43
CA LEU A 367 11.56 -25.03 2.44
C LEU A 367 10.46 -25.43 1.45
N ILE A 368 10.81 -25.85 0.24
CA ILE A 368 9.82 -26.19 -0.81
C ILE A 368 8.89 -27.34 -0.40
N ASN A 369 9.29 -28.15 0.59
CA ASN A 369 8.49 -29.25 1.12
C ASN A 369 7.59 -28.81 2.29
N ASN A 370 7.77 -27.62 2.84
CA ASN A 370 7.01 -27.14 3.98
C ASN A 370 5.61 -26.69 3.55
N PRO A 371 4.51 -27.24 4.09
CA PRO A 371 3.16 -26.90 3.64
C PRO A 371 2.77 -25.43 3.86
N LYS A 372 3.42 -24.71 4.78
CA LYS A 372 3.12 -23.30 5.07
C LYS A 372 3.43 -22.37 3.90
N ILE A 373 4.32 -22.75 2.98
CA ILE A 373 4.61 -21.90 1.81
C ILE A 373 3.41 -21.73 0.88
N ARG A 374 2.36 -22.56 1.05
CA ARG A 374 1.09 -22.49 0.33
C ARG A 374 0.09 -21.54 0.98
N GLU A 375 0.34 -21.13 2.22
CA GLU A 375 -0.49 -20.14 2.90
C GLU A 375 -0.31 -18.76 2.24
N THR A 376 -1.42 -18.08 2.01
CA THR A 376 -1.42 -16.74 1.40
C THR A 376 -0.53 -15.78 2.19
N ALA A 377 0.39 -15.12 1.48
CA ALA A 377 1.33 -14.14 1.97
C ALA A 377 2.22 -14.64 3.13
N PHE A 378 2.42 -15.96 3.24
CA PHE A 378 3.39 -16.50 4.17
C PHE A 378 4.79 -15.97 3.85
N ALA A 379 5.41 -15.32 4.83
CA ALA A 379 6.73 -14.70 4.73
C ALA A 379 6.83 -13.63 3.61
N PHE A 380 5.80 -12.81 3.43
CA PHE A 380 5.86 -11.68 2.51
C PHE A 380 6.17 -10.37 3.23
N ALA A 381 6.80 -9.41 2.53
CA ALA A 381 7.03 -8.06 3.02
C ALA A 381 5.73 -7.35 3.38
N TRP A 382 4.71 -7.57 2.55
CA TRP A 382 3.34 -7.19 2.79
C TRP A 382 2.40 -8.21 2.20
N LYS A 383 1.22 -8.36 2.80
CA LYS A 383 0.19 -9.20 2.17
C LYS A 383 -0.40 -8.47 0.96
N PRO A 384 -0.73 -9.21 -0.12
CA PRO A 384 -1.55 -8.67 -1.19
C PRO A 384 -2.89 -8.18 -0.63
N GLN A 385 -3.40 -7.09 -1.18
CA GLN A 385 -4.70 -6.53 -0.83
C GLN A 385 -5.82 -7.38 -1.40
N THR A 386 -6.92 -7.51 -0.67
CA THR A 386 -8.19 -8.00 -1.20
C THR A 386 -9.09 -6.83 -1.56
N THR A 387 -10.22 -7.14 -2.22
CA THR A 387 -11.38 -6.26 -2.38
C THR A 387 -11.74 -5.48 -1.11
N ALA A 388 -11.76 -6.18 0.02
CA ALA A 388 -12.16 -5.62 1.31
C ALA A 388 -11.14 -4.61 1.82
N ASP A 389 -9.85 -4.88 1.58
CA ASP A 389 -8.76 -3.99 1.98
C ASP A 389 -8.78 -2.73 1.13
N LEU A 390 -8.99 -2.85 -0.20
CA LEU A 390 -9.14 -1.70 -1.09
C LEU A 390 -10.33 -0.81 -0.71
N LEU A 391 -11.49 -1.42 -0.42
CA LEU A 391 -12.67 -0.69 0.05
C LEU A 391 -12.43 -0.04 1.41
N GLY A 392 -11.83 -0.78 2.34
CA GLY A 392 -11.50 -0.29 3.69
C GLY A 392 -10.56 0.91 3.63
N ASP A 393 -9.51 0.83 2.82
CA ASP A 393 -8.56 1.91 2.57
C ASP A 393 -9.26 3.12 1.96
N PHE A 394 -10.06 2.90 0.91
CA PHE A 394 -10.80 3.95 0.23
C PHE A 394 -11.75 4.70 1.17
N VAL A 395 -12.58 3.97 1.92
CA VAL A 395 -13.52 4.56 2.88
C VAL A 395 -12.74 5.24 4.02
N GLY A 396 -11.71 4.61 4.57
CA GLY A 396 -10.91 5.21 5.64
C GLY A 396 -10.18 6.49 5.21
N GLN A 397 -9.78 6.56 3.94
CA GLN A 397 -9.06 7.69 3.38
C GLN A 397 -10.01 8.84 3.01
N TYR A 398 -10.98 8.57 2.15
CA TYR A 398 -11.79 9.61 1.47
C TYR A 398 -13.21 9.72 1.99
N ALA A 399 -13.71 8.68 2.66
CA ALA A 399 -15.12 8.58 3.01
C ALA A 399 -15.33 8.28 4.51
N SER A 400 -14.40 8.69 5.36
CA SER A 400 -14.53 8.50 6.81
C SER A 400 -15.59 9.46 7.36
N PHE A 401 -16.64 8.94 7.99
CA PHE A 401 -17.79 9.77 8.41
C PHE A 401 -17.49 10.77 9.55
N ASP A 402 -16.26 10.78 10.09
CA ASP A 402 -15.79 11.86 10.96
C ASP A 402 -15.32 13.09 10.18
N LYS A 403 -14.95 12.90 8.90
CA LYS A 403 -14.52 13.94 7.97
C LYS A 403 -15.63 14.35 7.01
N VAL A 404 -16.43 13.39 6.53
CA VAL A 404 -17.57 13.60 5.61
C VAL A 404 -18.88 13.13 6.25
N SER A 405 -20.03 13.34 5.62
CA SER A 405 -21.30 12.77 6.11
C SER A 405 -21.35 11.24 5.99
N VAL A 406 -22.11 10.58 6.87
CA VAL A 406 -22.39 9.13 6.74
C VAL A 406 -23.07 8.79 5.40
N VAL A 407 -23.84 9.73 4.84
CA VAL A 407 -24.47 9.58 3.53
C VAL A 407 -23.40 9.46 2.45
N ARG A 408 -22.45 10.39 2.42
CA ARG A 408 -21.33 10.34 1.48
C ARG A 408 -20.54 9.04 1.62
N SER A 409 -20.21 8.64 2.85
CA SER A 409 -19.53 7.37 3.12
C SER A 409 -20.27 6.15 2.57
N VAL A 410 -21.59 6.07 2.78
CA VAL A 410 -22.43 4.98 2.28
C VAL A 410 -22.48 5.01 0.75
N MET A 411 -22.67 6.18 0.15
CA MET A 411 -22.69 6.32 -1.30
C MET A 411 -21.35 5.95 -1.94
N SER A 412 -20.22 6.30 -1.31
CA SER A 412 -18.88 5.90 -1.74
C SER A 412 -18.71 4.37 -1.75
N ILE A 413 -19.23 3.66 -0.75
CA ILE A 413 -19.26 2.19 -0.74
C ILE A 413 -20.12 1.68 -1.92
N LEU A 414 -21.36 2.16 -2.05
CA LEU A 414 -22.28 1.67 -3.08
C LEU A 414 -21.75 1.91 -4.51
N SER A 415 -21.19 3.10 -4.77
CA SER A 415 -20.65 3.48 -6.08
C SER A 415 -19.41 2.69 -6.49
N PHE A 416 -18.75 1.99 -5.56
CA PHE A 416 -17.58 1.17 -5.84
C PHE A 416 -17.92 -0.21 -6.42
N ALA A 417 -19.21 -0.58 -6.46
CA ALA A 417 -19.68 -1.87 -6.98
C ALA A 417 -19.19 -2.19 -8.40
N PRO A 418 -19.24 -1.27 -9.39
CA PRO A 418 -18.77 -1.56 -10.74
C PRO A 418 -17.27 -1.88 -10.76
N GLU A 419 -16.46 -1.13 -10.01
CA GLU A 419 -15.01 -1.33 -9.95
C GLU A 419 -14.67 -2.67 -9.29
N ILE A 420 -15.38 -3.03 -8.22
CA ILE A 420 -15.23 -4.34 -7.59
C ILE A 420 -15.62 -5.46 -8.54
N GLN A 421 -16.77 -5.36 -9.20
CA GLN A 421 -17.21 -6.38 -10.15
C GLN A 421 -16.20 -6.54 -11.29
N LYS A 422 -15.70 -5.41 -11.82
CA LYS A 422 -14.72 -5.36 -12.91
C LYS A 422 -13.41 -6.01 -12.50
N ARG A 423 -12.86 -5.64 -11.33
CA ARG A 423 -11.53 -6.11 -10.89
C ARG A 423 -11.53 -7.51 -10.28
N THR A 424 -12.55 -7.83 -9.48
CA THR A 424 -12.54 -9.03 -8.62
C THR A 424 -13.41 -10.14 -9.19
N GLY A 425 -14.36 -9.80 -10.05
CA GLY A 425 -15.41 -10.73 -10.47
C GLY A 425 -16.42 -11.06 -9.38
N VAL A 426 -16.37 -10.44 -8.20
CA VAL A 426 -17.45 -10.54 -7.19
C VAL A 426 -18.73 -10.00 -7.83
N SER A 427 -19.82 -10.77 -7.75
CA SER A 427 -21.09 -10.34 -8.34
C SER A 427 -21.63 -9.09 -7.64
N ALA A 428 -22.39 -8.25 -8.36
CA ALA A 428 -23.00 -7.06 -7.79
C ALA A 428 -23.92 -7.39 -6.59
N GLU A 429 -24.64 -8.51 -6.66
CA GLU A 429 -25.44 -9.04 -5.54
C GLU A 429 -24.57 -9.36 -4.33
N LYS A 430 -23.48 -10.12 -4.52
CA LYS A 430 -22.60 -10.49 -3.43
C LYS A 430 -21.91 -9.27 -2.81
N TYR A 431 -21.50 -8.33 -3.64
CA TYR A 431 -20.95 -7.06 -3.18
C TYR A 431 -21.97 -6.28 -2.35
N MET A 432 -23.22 -6.17 -2.82
CA MET A 432 -24.30 -5.50 -2.09
C MET A 432 -24.56 -6.14 -0.72
N GLU A 433 -24.61 -7.47 -0.64
CA GLU A 433 -24.73 -8.18 0.65
C GLU A 433 -23.65 -7.76 1.64
N LEU A 434 -22.38 -7.72 1.19
CA LEU A 434 -21.24 -7.35 2.02
C LEU A 434 -21.32 -5.87 2.42
N SER A 435 -21.59 -4.99 1.46
CA SER A 435 -21.72 -3.55 1.67
C SER A 435 -22.80 -3.22 2.69
N LEU A 436 -23.95 -3.89 2.66
CA LEU A 436 -25.03 -3.67 3.64
C LEU A 436 -24.63 -4.03 5.08
N LEU A 437 -23.71 -4.98 5.28
CA LEU A 437 -23.18 -5.29 6.62
C LEU A 437 -22.28 -4.16 7.15
N PHE A 438 -21.49 -3.53 6.29
CA PHE A 438 -20.69 -2.35 6.67
C PHE A 438 -21.60 -1.15 6.93
N ILE A 439 -22.55 -0.90 6.04
CA ILE A 439 -23.50 0.22 6.13
C ILE A 439 -24.35 0.14 7.41
N ASP A 440 -24.82 -1.05 7.80
CA ASP A 440 -25.54 -1.25 9.07
C ASP A 440 -24.69 -0.84 10.28
N LYS A 441 -23.42 -1.28 10.34
CA LYS A 441 -22.50 -0.86 11.42
C LYS A 441 -22.25 0.65 11.38
N MET A 442 -22.05 1.24 10.19
CA MET A 442 -21.86 2.68 10.05
C MET A 442 -23.06 3.47 10.56
N PHE A 443 -24.29 3.09 10.21
CA PHE A 443 -25.49 3.76 10.73
C PHE A 443 -25.59 3.66 12.25
N LYS A 444 -25.26 2.51 12.85
CA LYS A 444 -25.24 2.32 14.30
C LYS A 444 -24.23 3.24 14.99
N HIS A 445 -23.00 3.30 14.48
CA HIS A 445 -21.96 4.17 15.06
C HIS A 445 -22.23 5.66 14.83
N HIS A 446 -22.72 6.05 13.66
CA HIS A 446 -23.11 7.43 13.39
C HIS A 446 -24.29 7.86 14.27
N PHE A 447 -25.28 6.99 14.50
CA PHE A 447 -26.38 7.31 15.43
C PHE A 447 -25.92 7.41 16.89
N ARG A 448 -24.97 6.57 17.33
CA ARG A 448 -24.34 6.72 18.67
C ARG A 448 -23.61 8.06 18.81
N LEU A 449 -22.94 8.51 17.76
CA LEU A 449 -22.29 9.84 17.72
C LEU A 449 -23.33 10.95 17.81
N PHE A 450 -24.37 10.89 16.97
CA PHE A 450 -25.48 11.85 16.98
C PHE A 450 -26.15 11.91 18.36
N SER A 451 -26.41 10.76 18.97
CA SER A 451 -26.98 10.66 20.33
C SER A 451 -26.13 11.40 21.36
N ALA A 452 -24.81 11.20 21.32
CA ALA A 452 -23.88 11.85 22.24
C ALA A 452 -23.85 13.37 22.00
N GLN A 453 -23.82 13.82 20.75
CA GLN A 453 -23.82 15.24 20.39
C GLN A 453 -25.11 15.96 20.80
N GLN A 454 -26.25 15.27 20.74
CA GLN A 454 -27.56 15.80 21.15
C GLN A 454 -27.87 15.57 22.64
N ASP A 455 -26.97 14.92 23.37
CA ASP A 455 -27.14 14.48 24.76
C ASP A 455 -28.49 13.77 24.98
N LEU A 456 -28.82 12.81 24.11
CA LEU A 456 -30.13 12.13 24.17
C LEU A 456 -30.30 11.30 25.45
N ARG A 457 -29.20 10.79 26.02
CA ARG A 457 -29.24 9.98 27.24
C ARG A 457 -29.82 10.74 28.44
N SER A 458 -29.65 12.06 28.51
CA SER A 458 -30.21 12.89 29.59
C SER A 458 -31.68 13.28 29.37
N LYS A 459 -32.22 13.07 28.16
CA LYS A 459 -33.60 13.42 27.80
C LYS A 459 -34.60 12.34 28.24
N SER A 460 -35.88 12.72 28.29
CA SER A 460 -36.97 11.74 28.50
C SER A 460 -37.06 10.75 27.35
N LYS A 461 -37.67 9.58 27.58
CA LYS A 461 -37.84 8.56 26.53
C LYS A 461 -38.64 9.06 25.33
N GLU A 462 -39.63 9.90 25.58
CA GLU A 462 -40.46 10.52 24.52
C GLU A 462 -39.63 11.47 23.67
N ALA A 463 -38.77 12.29 24.30
CA ALA A 463 -37.86 13.18 23.60
C ALA A 463 -36.78 12.40 22.83
N GLN A 464 -36.23 11.33 23.42
CA GLN A 464 -35.31 10.41 22.74
C GLN A 464 -35.97 9.82 21.49
N GLN A 465 -37.19 9.31 21.60
CA GLN A 465 -37.93 8.73 20.48
C GLN A 465 -38.20 9.76 19.37
N ALA A 466 -38.70 10.95 19.72
CA ALA A 466 -39.02 12.00 18.76
C ALA A 466 -37.78 12.46 17.97
N VAL A 467 -36.67 12.74 18.68
CA VAL A 467 -35.42 13.17 18.04
C VAL A 467 -34.82 12.05 17.18
N SER A 468 -34.90 10.80 17.63
CA SER A 468 -34.46 9.65 16.85
C SER A 468 -35.28 9.50 15.56
N GLN A 469 -36.61 9.59 15.65
CA GLN A 469 -37.51 9.53 14.49
C GLN A 469 -37.19 10.62 13.46
N GLN A 470 -36.95 11.85 13.92
CA GLN A 470 -36.55 12.96 13.05
C GLN A 470 -35.21 12.68 12.35
N TYR A 471 -34.20 12.21 13.08
CA TYR A 471 -32.90 11.84 12.52
C TYR A 471 -33.02 10.79 11.39
N PHE A 472 -33.75 9.69 11.64
CA PHE A 472 -33.91 8.65 10.64
C PHE A 472 -34.77 9.12 9.45
N ALA A 473 -35.81 9.92 9.69
CA ALA A 473 -36.62 10.50 8.62
C ALA A 473 -35.80 11.41 7.69
N GLN A 474 -34.90 12.23 8.26
CA GLN A 474 -33.98 13.06 7.50
C GLN A 474 -33.04 12.23 6.63
N LEU A 475 -32.38 11.21 7.19
CA LEU A 475 -31.49 10.34 6.42
C LEU A 475 -32.23 9.61 5.30
N LYS A 476 -33.42 9.07 5.56
CA LYS A 476 -34.26 8.44 4.53
C LYS A 476 -34.62 9.42 3.42
N GLY A 477 -34.94 10.67 3.74
CA GLY A 477 -35.20 11.72 2.75
C GLY A 477 -34.00 12.00 1.86
N ILE A 478 -32.80 12.07 2.44
CA ILE A 478 -31.55 12.29 1.68
C ILE A 478 -31.27 11.09 0.76
N PHE A 479 -31.31 9.86 1.27
CA PHE A 479 -31.10 8.67 0.45
C PHE A 479 -32.17 8.49 -0.64
N ALA A 480 -33.43 8.83 -0.36
CA ALA A 480 -34.50 8.77 -1.37
C ALA A 480 -34.21 9.69 -2.57
N ASN A 481 -33.60 10.85 -2.33
CA ASN A 481 -33.16 11.75 -3.39
C ASN A 481 -31.95 11.17 -4.15
N MET A 482 -30.91 10.73 -3.43
CA MET A 482 -29.66 10.25 -4.06
C MET A 482 -29.81 8.92 -4.80
N LEU A 483 -30.72 8.05 -4.36
CA LEU A 483 -30.95 6.72 -4.92
C LEU A 483 -32.29 6.62 -5.67
N GLN A 484 -32.83 7.75 -6.15
CA GLN A 484 -34.11 7.78 -6.87
C GLN A 484 -34.14 6.85 -8.11
N GLU A 485 -32.98 6.68 -8.76
CA GLU A 485 -32.80 5.81 -9.94
C GLU A 485 -32.49 4.36 -9.57
N GLN A 486 -32.34 4.05 -8.28
CA GLN A 486 -31.97 2.72 -7.77
C GLN A 486 -32.93 2.28 -6.64
N PRO A 487 -34.23 2.06 -6.94
CA PRO A 487 -35.26 1.81 -5.93
C PRO A 487 -35.02 0.54 -5.09
N GLU A 488 -34.38 -0.48 -5.66
CA GLU A 488 -34.01 -1.71 -4.94
C GLU A 488 -32.92 -1.44 -3.90
N VAL A 489 -31.89 -0.68 -4.26
CA VAL A 489 -30.83 -0.26 -3.33
C VAL A 489 -31.41 0.64 -2.24
N LEU A 490 -32.26 1.60 -2.61
CA LEU A 490 -32.97 2.46 -1.66
C LEU A 490 -33.81 1.65 -0.65
N PHE A 491 -34.51 0.61 -1.12
CA PHE A 491 -35.27 -0.28 -0.25
C PHE A 491 -34.37 -0.96 0.80
N LEU A 492 -33.24 -1.51 0.37
CA LEU A 492 -32.28 -2.18 1.26
C LEU A 492 -31.66 -1.21 2.27
N ILE A 493 -31.33 0.02 1.84
CA ILE A 493 -30.83 1.07 2.74
C ILE A 493 -31.89 1.48 3.77
N ASN A 494 -33.15 1.66 3.34
CA ASN A 494 -34.25 1.96 4.25
C ASN A 494 -34.46 0.85 5.28
N GLN A 495 -34.34 -0.41 4.86
CA GLN A 495 -34.38 -1.55 5.77
C GLN A 495 -33.28 -1.47 6.84
N LYS A 496 -32.03 -1.13 6.47
CA LYS A 496 -30.94 -0.96 7.45
C LYS A 496 -31.13 0.22 8.38
N LEU A 497 -31.70 1.32 7.88
CA LEU A 497 -32.09 2.46 8.72
C LEU A 497 -33.20 2.06 9.70
N ASP A 498 -34.20 1.28 9.27
CA ASP A 498 -35.27 0.78 10.14
C ASP A 498 -34.75 -0.17 11.22
N GLU A 499 -33.88 -1.12 10.87
CA GLU A 499 -33.20 -2.01 11.83
C GLU A 499 -32.40 -1.21 12.88
N THR A 500 -31.69 -0.17 12.44
CA THR A 500 -30.94 0.73 13.33
C THR A 500 -31.89 1.54 14.22
N GLN A 501 -32.99 2.06 13.66
CA GLN A 501 -34.01 2.81 14.39
C GLN A 501 -34.70 1.96 15.47
N GLN A 502 -35.00 0.70 15.18
CA GLN A 502 -35.54 -0.24 16.17
C GLN A 502 -34.59 -0.46 17.35
N SER A 503 -33.28 -0.34 17.10
CA SER A 503 -32.23 -0.46 18.11
C SER A 503 -31.90 0.86 18.82
N ALA A 504 -32.56 1.98 18.49
CA ALA A 504 -32.16 3.32 18.90
C ALA A 504 -31.97 3.49 20.40
N PHE A 505 -32.90 3.01 21.24
CA PHE A 505 -32.77 3.13 22.70
C PHE A 505 -31.53 2.41 23.25
N SER A 506 -31.22 1.21 22.73
CA SER A 506 -30.01 0.49 23.11
C SER A 506 -28.75 1.22 22.66
N LEU A 507 -28.79 1.87 21.50
CA LEU A 507 -27.68 2.67 20.98
C LEU A 507 -27.49 3.97 21.78
N ILE A 508 -28.55 4.60 22.28
CA ILE A 508 -28.49 5.79 23.16
C ILE A 508 -27.82 5.44 24.49
N GLU A 509 -28.15 4.29 25.08
CA GLU A 509 -27.49 3.83 26.32
C GLU A 509 -26.00 3.51 26.10
N ASN A 510 -25.62 3.15 24.88
CA ASN A 510 -24.25 2.87 24.45
C ASN A 510 -23.72 3.94 23.49
N GLN A 511 -24.04 5.22 23.75
CA GLN A 511 -23.59 6.32 22.92
C GLN A 511 -22.05 6.48 22.96
N VAL A 512 -21.49 7.16 21.97
CA VAL A 512 -20.04 7.39 21.89
C VAL A 512 -19.61 8.28 23.05
N SER A 513 -18.61 7.84 23.82
CA SER A 513 -17.99 8.64 24.88
C SER A 513 -16.52 8.28 25.06
N TYR A 514 -15.73 9.19 25.65
CA TYR A 514 -14.33 8.93 25.98
C TYR A 514 -14.17 7.77 26.97
N GLU A 515 -15.12 7.62 27.89
CA GLU A 515 -15.13 6.57 28.92
C GLU A 515 -15.45 5.20 28.32
N SER A 516 -16.32 5.16 27.30
CA SER A 516 -16.63 3.93 26.56
C SER A 516 -15.52 3.50 25.60
N PHE A 517 -14.63 4.42 25.25
CA PHE A 517 -13.54 4.18 24.34
C PHE A 517 -12.37 3.51 25.06
N ASN A 518 -12.06 2.29 24.66
CA ASN A 518 -10.89 1.56 25.13
C ASN A 518 -9.73 1.80 24.16
N GLU A 519 -8.93 2.82 24.44
CA GLU A 519 -7.71 3.19 23.72
C GLU A 519 -6.66 2.06 23.70
N ASN A 520 -6.72 1.13 24.66
CA ASN A 520 -5.83 -0.03 24.78
C ASN A 520 -6.41 -1.30 24.12
N SER A 521 -7.44 -1.16 23.29
CA SER A 521 -7.97 -2.29 22.52
C SER A 521 -6.86 -2.94 21.70
N LYS A 522 -6.71 -4.26 21.82
CA LYS A 522 -5.80 -5.06 20.97
C LYS A 522 -6.00 -4.76 19.48
N THR A 523 -7.26 -4.55 19.07
CA THR A 523 -7.57 -4.16 17.70
C THR A 523 -7.04 -2.77 17.37
N ILE A 524 -7.04 -1.80 18.29
CA ILE A 524 -6.49 -0.47 18.02
C ILE A 524 -4.97 -0.53 17.91
N THR A 525 -4.30 -1.22 18.84
CA THR A 525 -2.83 -1.22 18.94
C THR A 525 -2.15 -2.21 18.00
N GLU A 526 -2.68 -3.42 17.84
CA GLU A 526 -2.03 -4.47 17.03
C GLU A 526 -2.58 -4.56 15.61
N ILE A 527 -3.88 -4.32 15.42
CA ILE A 527 -4.53 -4.43 14.10
C ILE A 527 -4.47 -3.08 13.40
N LEU A 528 -5.05 -2.03 14.00
CA LEU A 528 -5.10 -0.69 13.42
C LEU A 528 -3.80 0.11 13.62
N ARG A 529 -2.84 -0.39 14.42
CA ARG A 529 -1.55 0.27 14.75
C ARG A 529 -1.66 1.74 15.17
N LEU A 530 -2.81 2.12 15.70
CA LEU A 530 -3.04 3.48 16.18
C LEU A 530 -2.47 3.60 17.58
N LYS A 531 -1.51 4.51 17.76
CA LYS A 531 -1.03 4.92 19.07
C LYS A 531 -1.84 6.12 19.53
N ILE A 532 -2.80 5.87 20.40
CA ILE A 532 -3.63 6.91 21.01
C ILE A 532 -3.01 7.23 22.36
N GLU A 533 -2.14 8.24 22.39
CA GLU A 533 -1.48 8.68 23.64
C GLU A 533 -2.48 9.34 24.59
N ASP A 534 -3.39 10.15 24.04
CA ASP A 534 -4.47 10.79 24.77
C ASP A 534 -5.76 10.72 23.96
N LYS A 535 -6.72 9.90 24.41
CA LYS A 535 -8.03 9.81 23.78
C LYS A 535 -8.85 11.09 23.89
N TYR A 536 -8.57 11.95 24.88
CA TYR A 536 -9.26 13.23 25.05
C TYR A 536 -8.78 14.28 24.04
N ALA A 537 -7.67 14.03 23.34
CA ALA A 537 -7.25 14.82 22.19
C ALA A 537 -8.04 14.48 20.91
N LEU A 538 -8.81 13.39 20.90
CA LEU A 538 -9.63 12.98 19.76
C LEU A 538 -11.01 13.61 19.82
N SER A 539 -11.59 13.94 18.66
CA SER A 539 -13.01 14.33 18.60
C SER A 539 -13.91 13.10 18.83
N LEU A 540 -15.15 13.32 19.30
CA LEU A 540 -16.14 12.23 19.39
C LEU A 540 -16.40 11.58 18.03
N GLY A 541 -16.33 12.35 16.93
CA GLY A 541 -16.44 11.81 15.57
C GLY A 541 -15.34 10.81 15.27
N LYS A 542 -14.09 11.16 15.58
CA LYS A 542 -12.93 10.28 15.39
C LYS A 542 -13.04 9.01 16.25
N ILE A 543 -13.49 9.15 17.50
CA ILE A 543 -13.76 8.00 18.37
C ILE A 543 -14.83 7.08 17.77
N ALA A 544 -15.93 7.64 17.27
CA ALA A 544 -17.01 6.87 16.67
C ALA A 544 -16.53 6.09 15.43
N TRP A 545 -15.69 6.72 14.60
CA TRP A 545 -15.04 6.10 13.45
C TRP A 545 -14.12 4.94 13.88
N ILE A 546 -13.23 5.15 14.86
CA ILE A 546 -12.33 4.10 15.35
C ILE A 546 -13.14 2.94 15.96
N GLN A 547 -14.22 3.23 16.69
CA GLN A 547 -15.11 2.19 17.21
C GLN A 547 -15.79 1.38 16.09
N PHE A 548 -16.21 2.03 15.00
CA PHE A 548 -16.72 1.34 13.81
C PHE A 548 -15.67 0.41 13.19
N LEU A 549 -14.43 0.88 13.04
CA LEU A 549 -13.33 0.04 12.55
C LEU A 549 -13.13 -1.16 13.48
N VAL A 550 -12.99 -0.92 14.78
CA VAL A 550 -12.85 -1.99 15.79
C VAL A 550 -13.99 -3.01 15.68
N ASP A 551 -15.24 -2.56 15.57
CA ASP A 551 -16.41 -3.42 15.44
C ASP A 551 -16.45 -4.19 14.12
N SER A 552 -15.80 -3.71 13.06
CA SER A 552 -15.66 -4.41 11.78
C SER A 552 -14.62 -5.53 11.80
N HIS A 553 -13.63 -5.44 12.70
CA HIS A 553 -12.63 -6.49 12.95
C HIS A 553 -13.01 -7.47 14.07
N LYS A 554 -14.05 -7.20 14.86
CA LYS A 554 -14.53 -8.14 15.89
C LYS A 554 -15.11 -9.42 15.25
N LYS A 555 -14.66 -10.58 15.72
CA LYS A 555 -15.17 -11.90 15.30
C LYS A 555 -16.52 -12.21 15.98
N ASN A 556 -17.61 -11.70 15.42
CA ASN A 556 -18.95 -11.86 15.99
C ASN A 556 -20.02 -12.26 14.97
N ILE A 557 -19.65 -12.55 13.72
CA ILE A 557 -20.57 -13.00 12.68
C ILE A 557 -20.43 -14.51 12.52
N VAL A 558 -21.53 -15.24 12.65
CA VAL A 558 -21.55 -16.69 12.45
C VAL A 558 -21.59 -17.00 10.97
N VAL A 559 -20.54 -17.62 10.45
CA VAL A 559 -20.46 -18.12 9.07
C VAL A 559 -20.60 -19.63 9.08
N ILE A 560 -21.44 -20.16 8.18
CA ILE A 560 -21.57 -21.60 7.96
C ILE A 560 -20.65 -21.96 6.79
N LYS A 561 -19.64 -22.79 7.05
CA LYS A 561 -18.69 -23.27 6.05
C LYS A 561 -19.31 -24.33 5.14
N PRO A 562 -18.71 -24.63 3.97
CA PRO A 562 -19.22 -25.66 3.05
C PRO A 562 -19.38 -27.05 3.66
N ASP A 563 -18.58 -27.38 4.68
CA ASP A 563 -18.67 -28.63 5.44
C ASP A 563 -19.78 -28.63 6.52
N GLY A 564 -20.55 -27.55 6.62
CA GLY A 564 -21.62 -27.34 7.60
C GLY A 564 -21.12 -26.84 8.97
N SER A 565 -19.80 -26.72 9.19
CA SER A 565 -19.26 -26.20 10.45
C SER A 565 -19.53 -24.70 10.59
N LYS A 566 -19.62 -24.22 11.83
CA LYS A 566 -19.80 -22.79 12.14
C LYS A 566 -18.48 -22.18 12.60
N SER A 567 -18.08 -21.05 12.02
CA SER A 567 -17.01 -20.21 12.57
C SER A 567 -17.52 -18.81 12.90
N LEU A 568 -16.86 -18.16 13.86
CA LEU A 568 -17.02 -16.73 14.10
C LEU A 568 -16.00 -15.97 13.26
N GLU A 569 -16.48 -15.18 12.32
CA GLU A 569 -15.68 -14.32 11.47
C GLU A 569 -15.92 -12.85 11.80
N SER A 570 -14.93 -12.01 11.48
CA SER A 570 -15.12 -10.56 11.43
C SER A 570 -15.73 -10.17 10.09
N LEU A 571 -16.30 -8.97 10.01
CA LEU A 571 -16.80 -8.45 8.74
C LEU A 571 -15.68 -8.32 7.70
N MET A 572 -14.49 -7.87 8.13
CA MET A 572 -13.31 -7.83 7.28
C MET A 572 -12.90 -9.22 6.76
N ASN A 573 -12.96 -10.27 7.60
CA ASN A 573 -12.68 -11.63 7.15
C ASN A 573 -13.70 -12.13 6.12
N ILE A 574 -14.98 -11.85 6.33
CA ILE A 574 -16.03 -12.23 5.38
C ILE A 574 -15.79 -11.55 4.03
N ALA A 575 -15.48 -10.26 4.05
CA ALA A 575 -15.23 -9.50 2.83
C ALA A 575 -13.93 -9.96 2.13
N ARG A 576 -12.85 -10.27 2.88
CA ARG A 576 -11.60 -10.84 2.34
C ARG A 576 -11.78 -12.21 1.69
N ASN A 577 -12.74 -12.99 2.19
CA ASN A 577 -13.05 -14.34 1.71
C ASN A 577 -14.21 -14.36 0.72
N ALA A 578 -14.67 -13.20 0.22
CA ALA A 578 -15.70 -13.14 -0.80
C ALA A 578 -15.30 -13.95 -2.04
N GLU A 579 -16.19 -14.83 -2.49
CA GLU A 579 -15.94 -15.66 -3.67
C GLU A 579 -15.88 -14.80 -4.93
N VAL A 580 -14.83 -15.00 -5.72
CA VAL A 580 -14.63 -14.38 -7.04
C VAL A 580 -15.18 -15.30 -8.13
N LYS A 581 -15.77 -14.72 -9.19
CA LYS A 581 -16.47 -15.49 -10.25
C LYS A 581 -15.61 -16.56 -10.92
N LEU A 582 -14.32 -16.30 -11.14
CA LEU A 582 -13.37 -17.27 -11.67
C LEU A 582 -12.11 -17.25 -10.79
N GLU A 583 -12.05 -18.09 -9.75
CA GLU A 583 -10.89 -18.11 -8.84
C GLU A 583 -9.69 -18.85 -9.44
N LYS A 584 -9.93 -19.82 -10.32
CA LYS A 584 -8.87 -20.68 -10.85
C LYS A 584 -8.35 -20.14 -12.17
N VAL A 585 -7.01 -20.14 -12.30
CA VAL A 585 -6.28 -19.83 -13.54
C VAL A 585 -6.85 -20.52 -14.76
N VAL A 586 -7.26 -21.78 -14.61
CA VAL A 586 -7.86 -22.61 -15.67
C VAL A 586 -9.16 -21.99 -16.19
N ASP A 587 -10.04 -21.58 -15.29
CA ASP A 587 -11.36 -21.06 -15.64
C ASP A 587 -11.25 -19.66 -16.25
N GLN A 588 -10.29 -18.87 -15.76
CA GLN A 588 -9.93 -17.56 -16.30
C GLN A 588 -9.30 -17.65 -17.70
N ALA A 589 -8.31 -18.55 -17.87
CA ALA A 589 -7.66 -18.81 -19.15
C ALA A 589 -8.67 -19.28 -20.20
N ALA A 590 -9.56 -20.22 -19.84
CA ALA A 590 -10.63 -20.67 -20.72
C ALA A 590 -11.62 -19.55 -21.11
N ALA A 591 -11.83 -18.58 -20.22
CA ALA A 591 -12.73 -17.44 -20.45
C ALA A 591 -12.05 -16.25 -21.13
N GLY A 592 -10.73 -16.27 -21.36
CA GLY A 592 -9.96 -15.10 -21.80
C GLY A 592 -10.16 -13.88 -20.89
N SER A 593 -10.45 -14.10 -19.61
CA SER A 593 -10.87 -13.09 -18.64
C SER A 593 -9.97 -13.14 -17.41
N LYS A 594 -9.57 -12.00 -16.84
CA LYS A 594 -8.73 -11.93 -15.64
C LYS A 594 -9.50 -11.33 -14.46
N PHE A 595 -9.71 -12.11 -13.41
CA PHE A 595 -10.35 -11.68 -12.17
C PHE A 595 -9.44 -11.96 -10.99
N VAL A 596 -9.31 -11.00 -10.08
CA VAL A 596 -8.21 -11.04 -9.13
C VAL A 596 -8.74 -10.98 -7.71
N LYS A 597 -8.44 -12.01 -6.92
CA LYS A 597 -8.74 -12.06 -5.50
C LYS A 597 -7.78 -11.20 -4.68
N PHE A 598 -6.56 -11.08 -5.20
CA PHE A 598 -5.44 -10.41 -4.58
C PHE A 598 -4.88 -9.34 -5.52
N TYR A 599 -4.47 -8.22 -4.94
CA TYR A 599 -3.95 -7.03 -5.61
C TYR A 599 -2.64 -6.61 -4.96
N SER A 600 -1.75 -6.00 -5.73
CA SER A 600 -0.68 -5.17 -5.20
C SER A 600 -0.75 -3.82 -5.90
N PRO A 601 -1.54 -2.83 -5.45
CA PRO A 601 -1.58 -1.56 -6.18
C PRO A 601 -0.18 -0.92 -6.21
N PRO A 602 0.16 -0.11 -7.21
CA PRO A 602 1.41 0.67 -7.19
C PRO A 602 1.55 1.52 -5.93
N ALA A 603 0.44 1.99 -5.34
CA ALA A 603 0.44 2.67 -4.05
C ALA A 603 0.69 1.78 -2.82
N ILE A 604 0.99 0.49 -2.94
CA ILE A 604 1.10 -0.39 -1.77
C ILE A 604 2.21 0.03 -0.81
N ALA A 605 3.40 0.34 -1.31
CA ALA A 605 4.51 0.83 -0.50
C ALA A 605 4.09 2.12 0.23
N HIS A 606 3.40 2.98 -0.50
CA HIS A 606 2.90 4.24 0.01
C HIS A 606 1.84 4.09 1.11
N ARG A 607 0.93 3.13 0.95
CA ARG A 607 -0.09 2.81 1.93
C ARG A 607 0.51 2.20 3.19
N ILE A 608 1.58 1.42 3.04
CA ILE A 608 2.33 0.86 4.16
C ILE A 608 2.95 1.97 5.00
N VAL A 609 3.70 2.90 4.38
CA VAL A 609 4.39 3.96 5.13
C VAL A 609 3.44 4.91 5.83
N ASN A 610 2.23 5.10 5.29
CA ASN A 610 1.18 5.93 5.90
C ASN A 610 0.28 5.19 6.89
N ASN A 611 0.59 3.93 7.23
CA ASN A 611 -0.23 3.11 8.13
C ASN A 611 -1.69 3.00 7.66
N LEU A 612 -1.88 2.77 6.36
CA LEU A 612 -3.19 2.49 5.76
C LEU A 612 -3.36 1.00 5.51
N HIS A 613 -2.27 0.33 5.16
CA HIS A 613 -2.20 -1.11 4.99
C HIS A 613 -1.94 -1.85 6.31
N LEU A 614 -2.82 -1.60 7.30
CA LEU A 614 -2.60 -1.83 8.73
C LEU A 614 -2.49 -3.31 9.15
N ASP A 615 -3.33 -4.17 8.57
CA ASP A 615 -3.41 -5.60 8.93
C ASP A 615 -2.28 -6.46 8.34
N LEU A 616 -1.44 -5.87 7.48
CA LEU A 616 -0.74 -6.61 6.43
C LEU A 616 0.75 -6.27 6.31
N THR A 617 1.29 -5.42 7.18
CA THR A 617 2.72 -5.07 7.25
C THR A 617 3.46 -5.97 8.23
N ASP A 618 4.57 -6.54 7.82
CA ASP A 618 5.30 -7.51 8.62
C ASP A 618 6.19 -6.80 9.68
N PRO A 619 6.22 -7.23 10.97
CA PRO A 619 7.02 -6.56 12.01
C PRO A 619 8.54 -6.68 11.81
N ASP A 620 9.00 -7.63 11.00
CA ASP A 620 10.41 -7.78 10.60
C ASP A 620 10.75 -6.93 9.38
N ILE A 621 9.78 -6.22 8.79
CA ILE A 621 9.97 -5.39 7.61
C ILE A 621 9.69 -3.94 7.94
N LEU A 622 10.61 -3.06 7.53
CA LEU A 622 10.48 -1.63 7.65
C LEU A 622 10.51 -1.03 6.24
N ILE A 623 9.43 -0.36 5.86
CA ILE A 623 9.38 0.47 4.65
C ILE A 623 9.25 1.91 5.11
N GLN A 624 10.05 2.80 4.54
CA GLN A 624 10.03 4.23 4.88
C GLN A 624 10.04 5.06 3.61
N ALA A 625 9.16 6.06 3.52
CA ALA A 625 9.29 7.11 2.52
C ALA A 625 10.42 8.05 2.95
N VAL A 626 11.35 8.33 2.04
CA VAL A 626 12.58 9.08 2.36
C VAL A 626 12.77 10.34 1.54
N ALA A 627 12.14 10.42 0.36
CA ALA A 627 12.15 11.59 -0.50
C ALA A 627 11.00 11.54 -1.51
N THR A 628 10.72 12.69 -2.10
CA THR A 628 10.00 12.81 -3.37
C THR A 628 10.90 13.53 -4.36
N VAL A 629 11.11 12.92 -5.50
CA VAL A 629 11.89 13.47 -6.60
C VAL A 629 10.97 14.21 -7.55
N PHE A 630 11.42 15.36 -8.02
CA PHE A 630 10.68 16.26 -8.90
C PHE A 630 11.57 16.62 -10.10
N ASP A 631 10.96 16.96 -11.23
CA ASP A 631 11.71 17.63 -12.30
C ASP A 631 12.34 18.93 -11.74
N HIS A 632 13.59 19.19 -12.09
CA HIS A 632 14.32 20.35 -11.62
C HIS A 632 13.65 21.70 -11.93
N SER A 633 12.84 21.77 -13.00
CA SER A 633 12.08 22.95 -13.41
C SER A 633 10.85 23.16 -12.54
N GLU A 634 10.41 22.12 -11.83
CA GLU A 634 9.24 22.16 -10.95
C GLU A 634 9.58 22.63 -9.54
N VAL A 635 10.86 22.72 -9.18
CA VAL A 635 11.29 23.07 -7.82
C VAL A 635 12.09 24.37 -7.73
N GLU A 636 12.01 25.00 -6.57
CA GLU A 636 12.78 26.17 -6.18
C GLU A 636 13.51 25.94 -4.86
N ILE A 637 14.45 26.83 -4.53
CA ILE A 637 15.15 26.78 -3.24
C ILE A 637 14.13 27.09 -2.14
N ASN A 638 14.08 26.22 -1.13
CA ASN A 638 13.30 26.45 0.07
C ASN A 638 14.07 27.41 1.00
N GLU A 639 13.79 28.71 0.92
CA GLU A 639 14.44 29.74 1.74
C GLU A 639 14.14 29.58 3.25
N GLU A 640 13.07 28.86 3.59
CA GLU A 640 12.66 28.54 4.97
C GLU A 640 13.35 27.27 5.52
N TYR A 641 14.24 26.64 4.74
CA TYR A 641 14.88 25.40 5.15
C TYR A 641 15.80 25.59 6.36
N ASP A 642 15.49 24.87 7.43
CA ASP A 642 16.32 24.74 8.63
C ASP A 642 16.86 23.31 8.76
N VAL A 643 18.18 23.16 8.67
CA VAL A 643 18.88 21.87 8.82
C VAL A 643 18.61 21.20 10.18
N THR A 644 18.23 21.95 11.21
CA THR A 644 17.88 21.37 12.52
C THR A 644 16.51 20.69 12.52
N THR A 645 15.68 20.99 11.52
CA THR A 645 14.39 20.35 11.28
C THR A 645 14.47 19.24 10.22
N ASP A 646 15.66 19.03 9.66
CA ASP A 646 15.97 17.92 8.77
C ASP A 646 15.91 16.59 9.54
N ASN A 647 15.14 15.66 9.02
CA ASN A 647 14.84 14.39 9.65
C ASN A 647 15.69 13.21 9.16
N THR A 648 16.65 13.43 8.26
CA THR A 648 17.52 12.38 7.72
C THR A 648 18.18 11.59 8.85
N PHE A 649 18.60 12.28 9.92
CA PHE A 649 19.18 11.62 11.10
C PHE A 649 18.18 10.71 11.82
N GLU A 650 16.91 11.12 11.96
CA GLU A 650 15.88 10.29 12.59
C GLU A 650 15.55 9.06 11.74
N MET A 651 15.49 9.22 10.42
CA MET A 651 15.30 8.12 9.48
C MET A 651 16.46 7.11 9.58
N ALA A 652 17.71 7.59 9.50
CA ALA A 652 18.90 6.77 9.63
C ALA A 652 18.95 6.05 10.98
N ARG A 653 18.60 6.74 12.08
CA ARG A 653 18.51 6.15 13.42
C ARG A 653 17.48 5.02 13.46
N LYS A 654 16.26 5.22 12.95
CA LYS A 654 15.22 4.18 12.92
C LYS A 654 15.66 2.95 12.15
N MET A 655 16.29 3.13 10.99
CA MET A 655 16.80 2.02 10.17
C MET A 655 17.91 1.24 10.91
N ARG A 656 18.86 1.94 11.54
CA ARG A 656 19.91 1.31 12.35
C ARG A 656 19.36 0.59 13.57
N GLU A 657 18.38 1.16 14.26
CA GLU A 657 17.72 0.49 15.38
C GLU A 657 17.05 -0.80 14.91
N PHE A 658 16.42 -0.78 13.74
CA PHE A 658 15.79 -1.95 13.13
C PHE A 658 16.80 -3.02 12.69
N GLU A 659 17.93 -2.61 12.11
CA GLU A 659 19.04 -3.49 11.73
C GLU A 659 19.68 -4.15 12.96
N ASN A 660 19.88 -3.40 14.05
CA ASN A 660 20.52 -3.92 15.26
C ASN A 660 19.57 -4.71 16.17
N ASP A 661 18.25 -4.58 15.98
CA ASP A 661 17.26 -5.33 16.74
C ASP A 661 17.31 -6.82 16.33
N THR A 662 17.75 -7.67 17.26
CA THR A 662 17.80 -9.11 17.01
C THR A 662 16.37 -9.65 17.13
N PRO A 663 15.80 -10.26 16.06
CA PRO A 663 14.46 -10.82 16.13
C PRO A 663 14.35 -11.85 17.27
N THR A 664 13.38 -11.66 18.17
CA THR A 664 13.09 -12.65 19.21
C THR A 664 12.39 -13.84 18.57
N PHE A 665 13.10 -14.96 18.44
CA PHE A 665 12.52 -16.19 17.92
C PHE A 665 11.48 -16.74 18.91
N GLY A 666 10.19 -16.65 18.56
CA GLY A 666 9.20 -17.64 18.99
C GLY A 666 8.48 -17.46 20.33
N GLU A 667 8.49 -16.29 20.98
CA GLU A 667 7.69 -16.11 22.21
C GLU A 667 6.25 -15.60 21.98
N ASN A 668 5.96 -14.88 20.89
CA ASN A 668 4.66 -14.22 20.71
C ASN A 668 3.67 -14.90 19.72
N ASN A 669 4.04 -16.05 19.13
CA ASN A 669 3.18 -16.78 18.19
C ASN A 669 2.75 -18.18 18.70
N ARG A 670 2.78 -18.40 20.02
CA ARG A 670 2.15 -19.57 20.67
C ARG A 670 0.82 -19.21 21.32
#